data_AF-A0A1B7NTK8-F1
#
_entry.id   AF-A0A1B7NTK8-F1
#
_cell.length_a   1.000
_cell.length_b   1.000
_cell.length_c   1.000
_cell.angle_alpha   90.00
_cell.angle_beta   90.00
_cell.angle_gamma   90.00
#
_symmetry.space_group_name_H-M   'P 1'
#
loop_
_entity.id
_entity.type
_entity.pdbx_description
1 polymer ?
#
loop_
_entity_poly.entity_id
_entity_poly.type
_entity_poly.pdbx_seq_one_letter_code
_entity_poly.pdbx_strand_id
1 'polypeptide(L)'
;MSNLSSDPVVRQRENGWQLSYQLPHRVYDTKIYPIQASNGSTIVIYGHDLGIRIFWRGGRDFKPQPAQAAEQEQPKANGASNEDVIMIIDSDEETPAPETRKVNTQLVEFEDEEDEIDPSRPFHDILRHIDIQLGVKVLGLAVPTFCSEQLQSTLESFPQIFSNIAVIAAACADCSIRVLTIPLTPPLEPQDSSSWGLQTVTISAASIQAIPSGVAVTVTARKPGDTSSRFRSQSRSRVPKSINSGSDSTWDLLVAAHSAEGSGTLSIHRLPITYQPGQPKDSPILPSEPALPIQHLLLPSPPKTISFNPSQYPSDRHSHILVSFASGSVKIYSCLASQSQTPNSDRRGSASETDSKEADGAWLVSLSPEFCQNSIGIPRRKTIVDAAWVLGGKAIIALLSDGSWGIWDPEGKGPGSKDYTNTPHDQSAPSTRGGSVTSFAVCGFVSGPMLTSNVLPRPTTDTRSNFIPMTPSTRRLREDTLFKGSPVNTPSTSSTRGSISVTTTKFSTDGFPDESILIWHGGQNIRIPSLLSLWRNSTKPAGPFNPSSGFRPIPIENLNLLGENQTGITHLIHNPITTEPSIPDVLITAEHQLIILTEKPPEAGRVEPKSTIQKGTNALIEGDQFMLRRGELDLDGMDRVLSGMAGGRRPIDAFRSPQKKGIFS
;
A
#
# COMPACT_ATOMS: atom_id res chain seq x y z
N MET A 1 -19.83 29.01 -3.08
CA MET A 1 -19.05 27.81 -2.76
C MET A 1 -20.02 26.79 -2.22
N SER A 2 -20.40 25.81 -3.03
CA SER A 2 -21.38 24.79 -2.64
C SER A 2 -20.73 23.85 -1.63
N ASN A 3 -21.30 23.76 -0.42
CA ASN A 3 -21.00 22.68 0.52
C ASN A 3 -21.19 21.36 -0.23
N LEU A 4 -20.09 20.67 -0.51
CA LEU A 4 -20.17 19.27 -0.92
C LEU A 4 -20.90 18.54 0.19
N SER A 5 -21.95 17.81 -0.14
CA SER A 5 -22.50 16.83 0.78
C SER A 5 -21.35 15.85 1.07
N SER A 6 -20.90 15.82 2.32
CA SER A 6 -19.90 14.87 2.82
C SER A 6 -20.40 13.42 2.74
N ASP A 7 -21.70 13.24 2.57
CA ASP A 7 -22.36 11.95 2.54
C ASP A 7 -22.14 11.28 1.17
N PRO A 8 -21.61 10.04 1.14
CA PRO A 8 -21.45 9.30 -0.09
C PRO A 8 -22.79 8.82 -0.65
N VAL A 9 -22.85 8.65 -1.97
CA VAL A 9 -23.92 7.85 -2.59
C VAL A 9 -23.66 6.37 -2.27
N VAL A 10 -24.51 5.79 -1.44
CA VAL A 10 -24.41 4.39 -1.01
C VAL A 10 -25.14 3.47 -1.98
N ARG A 11 -24.45 2.45 -2.47
CA ARG A 11 -25.03 1.39 -3.30
C ARG A 11 -24.67 0.02 -2.75
N GLN A 12 -25.66 -0.84 -2.57
CA GLN A 12 -25.45 -2.21 -2.15
C GLN A 12 -24.86 -3.06 -3.28
N ARG A 13 -23.93 -3.96 -2.94
CA ARG A 13 -23.32 -4.97 -3.80
C ARG A 13 -23.45 -6.34 -3.14
N GLU A 14 -23.23 -7.40 -3.91
CA GLU A 14 -23.26 -8.79 -3.40
C GLU A 14 -22.25 -9.00 -2.27
N ASN A 15 -21.07 -8.38 -2.40
CA ASN A 15 -19.95 -8.55 -1.47
C ASN A 15 -19.76 -7.33 -0.53
N GLY A 16 -20.78 -6.47 -0.35
CA GLY A 16 -20.68 -5.31 0.54
C GLY A 16 -21.34 -4.04 0.00
N TRP A 17 -20.71 -2.90 0.25
CA TRP A 17 -21.20 -1.57 -0.12
C TRP A 17 -20.23 -0.87 -1.07
N GLN A 18 -20.79 -0.04 -1.96
CA GLN A 18 -20.07 0.93 -2.76
C GLN A 18 -20.46 2.32 -2.27
N LEU A 19 -19.50 3.05 -1.71
CA LEU A 19 -19.65 4.41 -1.23
C LEU A 19 -19.02 5.35 -2.26
N SER A 20 -19.82 6.18 -2.94
CA SER A 20 -19.32 7.04 -4.02
C SER A 20 -19.37 8.50 -3.58
N TYR A 21 -18.20 9.10 -3.36
CA TYR A 21 -18.03 10.50 -2.98
C TYR A 21 -17.80 11.34 -4.25
N GLN A 22 -18.73 12.26 -4.53
CA GLN A 22 -18.62 13.18 -5.66
C GLN A 22 -17.66 14.32 -5.31
N LEU A 23 -16.73 14.62 -6.22
CA LEU A 23 -15.71 15.64 -6.03
C LEU A 23 -15.94 16.85 -6.93
N PRO A 24 -15.58 18.06 -6.48
CA PRO A 24 -15.78 19.29 -7.26
C PRO A 24 -14.72 19.48 -8.36
N HIS A 25 -13.64 18.70 -8.32
CA HIS A 25 -12.47 18.85 -9.19
C HIS A 25 -12.15 17.53 -9.86
N ARG A 26 -11.50 17.61 -11.03
CA ARG A 26 -10.94 16.43 -11.67
C ARG A 26 -9.77 15.90 -10.84
N VAL A 27 -9.75 14.59 -10.59
CA VAL A 27 -8.67 13.91 -9.88
C VAL A 27 -7.71 13.28 -10.87
N TYR A 28 -6.41 13.50 -10.64
CA TYR A 28 -5.34 12.91 -11.46
C TYR A 28 -4.65 11.73 -10.78
N ASP A 29 -4.41 11.83 -9.47
CA ASP A 29 -3.80 10.78 -8.66
C ASP A 29 -4.31 10.86 -7.23
N THR A 30 -4.35 9.71 -6.55
CA THR A 30 -4.79 9.57 -5.16
C THR A 30 -3.80 8.69 -4.42
N LYS A 31 -3.43 9.09 -3.20
CA LYS A 31 -2.59 8.32 -2.29
C LYS A 31 -3.21 8.27 -0.90
N ILE A 32 -2.97 7.17 -0.22
CA ILE A 32 -3.34 7.01 1.19
C ILE A 32 -2.05 7.11 1.98
N TYR A 33 -2.05 7.94 3.01
CA TYR A 33 -0.87 8.07 3.87
C TYR A 33 -0.68 6.75 4.63
N PRO A 34 0.55 6.21 4.72
CA PRO A 34 0.80 4.85 5.22
C PRO A 34 0.48 4.66 6.71
N ILE A 35 0.30 5.74 7.46
CA ILE A 35 -0.07 5.73 8.88
C ILE A 35 -1.32 6.54 9.12
N GLN A 36 -2.07 6.12 10.14
CA GLN A 36 -3.24 6.84 10.61
C GLN A 36 -2.83 8.11 11.38
N ALA A 37 -3.74 9.07 11.41
CA ALA A 37 -3.62 10.26 12.25
C ALA A 37 -3.66 9.91 13.74
N SER A 38 -3.30 10.86 14.61
CA SER A 38 -3.31 10.68 16.07
C SER A 38 -4.66 10.27 16.66
N ASN A 39 -5.75 10.61 15.97
CA ASN A 39 -7.12 10.24 16.32
C ASN A 39 -7.61 8.95 15.64
N GLY A 40 -6.76 8.22 14.91
CA GLY A 40 -7.13 6.98 14.21
C GLY A 40 -7.66 7.19 12.78
N SER A 41 -7.83 8.44 12.32
CA SER A 41 -8.32 8.71 10.97
C SER A 41 -7.38 8.20 9.89
N THR A 42 -7.97 7.68 8.81
CA THR A 42 -7.25 7.41 7.57
C THR A 42 -7.09 8.70 6.79
N ILE A 43 -5.86 9.02 6.40
CA ILE A 43 -5.55 10.24 5.63
C ILE A 43 -5.53 9.89 4.15
N VAL A 44 -6.44 10.49 3.39
CA VAL A 44 -6.52 10.33 1.94
C VAL A 44 -6.16 11.65 1.27
N ILE A 45 -5.29 11.57 0.27
CA ILE A 45 -4.70 12.71 -0.43
C ILE A 45 -5.00 12.54 -1.91
N TYR A 46 -5.54 13.56 -2.56
CA TYR A 46 -5.72 13.53 -4.01
C TYR A 46 -5.26 14.83 -4.67
N GLY A 47 -4.65 14.68 -5.85
CA GLY A 47 -4.18 15.78 -6.69
C GLY A 47 -5.25 16.17 -7.70
N HIS A 48 -5.46 17.47 -7.86
CA HIS A 48 -6.48 18.03 -8.76
C HIS A 48 -5.97 19.23 -9.56
N ASP A 49 -6.87 19.87 -10.31
CA ASP A 49 -6.53 20.93 -11.25
C ASP A 49 -5.88 22.19 -10.64
N LEU A 50 -6.09 22.44 -9.34
CA LEU A 50 -5.63 23.65 -8.66
C LEU A 50 -4.63 23.38 -7.52
N GLY A 51 -4.42 22.11 -7.17
CA GLY A 51 -3.56 21.75 -6.06
C GLY A 51 -3.83 20.36 -5.50
N ILE A 52 -3.85 20.26 -4.17
CA ILE A 52 -3.99 19.01 -3.43
C ILE A 52 -5.08 19.17 -2.40
N ARG A 53 -5.97 18.17 -2.31
CA ARG A 53 -6.91 18.08 -1.19
C ARG A 53 -6.57 16.89 -0.31
N ILE A 54 -6.68 17.11 1.00
CA ILE A 54 -6.41 16.12 2.04
C ILE A 54 -7.67 15.98 2.88
N PHE A 55 -8.07 14.76 3.20
CA PHE A 55 -9.17 14.52 4.13
C PHE A 55 -8.86 13.39 5.11
N TRP A 56 -9.39 13.56 6.31
CA TRP A 56 -9.30 12.62 7.43
C TRP A 56 -10.64 11.90 7.53
N ARG A 57 -10.65 10.59 7.26
CA ARG A 57 -11.85 9.75 7.27
C ARG A 57 -11.82 8.79 8.47
N GLY A 58 -12.92 8.71 9.20
CA GLY A 58 -13.07 7.91 10.42
C GLY A 58 -12.17 8.37 11.56
N GLY A 59 -12.00 7.55 12.59
CA GLY A 59 -11.27 7.91 13.80
C GLY A 59 -12.13 8.66 14.83
N ARG A 60 -11.52 9.05 15.94
CA ARG A 60 -12.16 9.74 17.07
C ARG A 60 -12.44 11.21 16.74
N ASP A 61 -13.62 11.64 17.15
CA ASP A 61 -14.09 13.02 17.01
C ASP A 61 -13.36 13.99 17.94
N PHE A 62 -13.48 15.28 17.64
CA PHE A 62 -12.93 16.34 18.48
C PHE A 62 -13.76 16.47 19.74
N LYS A 63 -13.12 16.53 20.91
CA LYS A 63 -13.85 16.83 22.14
C LYS A 63 -14.53 18.20 21.99
N PRO A 64 -15.85 18.31 22.25
CA PRO A 64 -16.53 19.59 22.22
C PRO A 64 -15.88 20.48 23.29
N GLN A 65 -15.21 21.54 22.83
CA GLN A 65 -14.69 22.55 23.73
C GLN A 65 -15.89 23.12 24.49
N PRO A 66 -15.87 23.21 25.83
CA PRO A 66 -17.00 23.74 26.56
C PRO A 66 -17.27 25.13 26.00
N ALA A 67 -18.45 25.30 25.40
CA ALA A 67 -18.96 26.61 25.04
C ALA A 67 -18.72 27.47 26.27
N GLN A 68 -17.95 28.55 26.11
CA GLN A 68 -17.76 29.54 27.16
C GLN A 68 -19.14 29.78 27.74
N ALA A 69 -19.34 29.35 28.98
CA ALA A 69 -20.60 29.52 29.66
C ALA A 69 -20.93 30.99 29.46
N ALA A 70 -22.04 31.25 28.76
CA ALA A 70 -22.56 32.58 28.55
C ALA A 70 -22.35 33.32 29.87
N GLU A 71 -21.60 34.42 29.80
CA GLU A 71 -21.29 35.26 30.95
C GLU A 71 -22.55 35.30 31.81
N GLN A 72 -22.50 34.66 32.97
CA GLN A 72 -23.55 34.80 33.95
C GLN A 72 -23.55 36.29 34.24
N GLU A 73 -24.55 36.98 33.68
CA GLU A 73 -24.88 38.35 34.04
C GLU A 73 -25.00 38.36 35.56
N GLN A 74 -23.95 38.82 36.23
CA GLN A 74 -24.01 39.12 37.65
C GLN A 74 -25.15 40.11 37.83
N PRO A 75 -26.19 39.79 38.62
CA PRO A 75 -27.21 40.78 38.91
C PRO A 75 -26.56 41.91 39.69
N LYS A 76 -26.50 43.10 39.05
CA LYS A 76 -26.15 44.36 39.70
C LYS A 76 -27.10 44.59 40.86
N ALA A 77 -26.65 44.33 42.09
CA ALA A 77 -27.32 44.76 43.30
C ALA A 77 -26.80 46.15 43.69
N ASN A 78 -27.71 47.12 43.71
CA ASN A 78 -27.48 48.49 44.16
C ASN A 78 -27.01 48.51 45.62
N GLY A 79 -25.96 49.29 45.90
CA GLY A 79 -25.42 49.46 47.25
C GLY A 79 -26.26 50.36 48.15
N ALA A 80 -26.20 50.08 49.45
CA ALA A 80 -26.28 51.05 50.54
C ALA A 80 -25.72 50.44 51.85
N SER A 81 -25.10 51.31 52.64
CA SER A 81 -24.71 51.25 54.06
C SER A 81 -23.52 50.38 54.50
N ASN A 82 -22.39 51.06 54.76
CA ASN A 82 -21.61 51.16 56.02
C ASN A 82 -21.78 50.00 57.02
N GLU A 83 -20.75 49.41 57.64
CA GLU A 83 -19.86 50.02 58.64
C GLU A 83 -18.86 48.94 59.13
N ASP A 84 -17.65 49.39 59.47
CA ASP A 84 -16.75 48.89 60.53
C ASP A 84 -16.59 47.39 60.82
N VAL A 85 -15.46 46.81 60.38
CA VAL A 85 -14.64 45.93 61.23
C VAL A 85 -13.15 46.15 60.93
N ILE A 86 -12.47 46.75 61.91
CA ILE A 86 -11.02 46.78 62.07
C ILE A 86 -10.56 45.42 62.60
N MET A 87 -9.59 44.75 61.96
CA MET A 87 -8.56 43.95 62.65
C MET A 87 -7.26 43.84 61.81
N ILE A 88 -6.29 44.68 62.18
CA ILE A 88 -4.87 44.39 62.48
C ILE A 88 -4.05 43.56 61.47
N ILE A 89 -3.15 44.32 60.82
CA ILE A 89 -1.83 44.06 60.21
C ILE A 89 -1.05 42.87 60.80
N ASP A 90 -0.50 41.99 59.95
CA ASP A 90 0.96 41.78 59.81
C ASP A 90 1.34 40.85 58.63
N SER A 91 2.58 40.99 58.15
CA SER A 91 3.38 40.06 57.33
C SER A 91 3.44 40.28 55.81
N ASP A 92 4.55 40.94 55.43
CA ASP A 92 5.48 40.60 54.34
C ASP A 92 5.11 39.39 53.45
N GLU A 93 4.78 39.65 52.19
CA GLU A 93 4.97 38.69 51.11
C GLU A 93 5.23 39.47 49.80
N GLU A 94 6.45 39.33 49.30
CA GLU A 94 6.98 39.79 48.03
C GLU A 94 6.03 39.40 46.87
N THR A 95 5.48 40.38 46.16
CA THR A 95 4.67 40.14 44.96
C THR A 95 5.53 39.52 43.84
N PRO A 96 5.25 38.30 43.35
CA PRO A 96 5.78 37.91 42.06
C PRO A 96 5.00 38.65 40.97
N ALA A 97 5.74 39.21 40.01
CA ALA A 97 5.18 39.83 38.81
C ALA A 97 4.19 38.89 38.10
N PRO A 98 3.15 39.41 37.43
CA PRO A 98 2.20 38.57 36.69
C PRO A 98 2.97 37.80 35.62
N GLU A 99 2.94 36.47 35.69
CA GLU A 99 3.47 35.61 34.64
C GLU A 99 2.87 36.03 33.30
N THR A 100 3.75 36.40 32.37
CA THR A 100 3.45 36.57 30.96
C THR A 100 2.65 35.38 30.46
N ARG A 101 1.45 35.66 29.94
CA ARG A 101 0.57 34.74 29.21
C ARG A 101 1.39 33.75 28.39
N LYS A 102 1.52 32.52 28.89
CA LYS A 102 1.92 31.38 28.07
C LYS A 102 0.86 31.25 26.99
N VAL A 103 1.26 31.51 25.75
CA VAL A 103 0.50 31.14 24.56
C VAL A 103 0.42 29.62 24.60
N ASN A 104 -0.64 29.11 25.23
CA ASN A 104 -0.94 27.68 25.22
C ASN A 104 -1.22 27.30 23.77
N THR A 105 -0.29 26.55 23.18
CA THR A 105 -0.59 25.64 22.08
C THR A 105 -1.77 24.79 22.54
N GLN A 106 -2.98 25.08 22.09
CA GLN A 106 -4.16 24.31 22.45
C GLN A 106 -3.91 22.86 22.00
N LEU A 107 -3.68 21.96 22.95
CA LEU A 107 -3.54 20.54 22.68
C LEU A 107 -4.91 20.08 22.15
N VAL A 108 -4.94 19.61 20.90
CA VAL A 108 -6.17 19.08 20.31
C VAL A 108 -6.55 17.80 21.07
N GLU A 109 -7.66 17.84 21.79
CA GLU A 109 -8.18 16.68 22.52
C GLU A 109 -9.26 15.98 21.69
N PHE A 110 -9.19 14.64 21.68
CA PHE A 110 -10.14 13.78 20.98
C PHE A 110 -10.98 13.03 22.00
N GLU A 111 -12.15 12.57 21.56
CA GLU A 111 -12.99 11.67 22.35
C GLU A 111 -12.25 10.38 22.71
N ASP A 112 -12.72 9.71 23.76
CA ASP A 112 -12.03 8.54 24.32
C ASP A 112 -12.33 7.26 23.51
N GLU A 113 -13.51 7.20 22.89
CA GLU A 113 -13.98 6.10 22.05
C GLU A 113 -14.27 6.59 20.62
N GLU A 114 -14.19 5.68 19.64
CA GLU A 114 -14.62 5.97 18.27
C GLU A 114 -16.13 5.74 18.15
N ASP A 115 -16.83 6.59 17.41
CA ASP A 115 -18.27 6.43 17.19
C ASP A 115 -18.59 5.08 16.55
N GLU A 116 -19.55 4.37 17.15
CA GLU A 116 -20.07 3.15 16.58
C GLU A 116 -20.75 3.45 15.23
N ILE A 117 -20.41 2.66 14.20
CA ILE A 117 -20.97 2.84 12.86
C ILE A 117 -22.47 2.53 12.92
N ASP A 118 -23.31 3.56 12.72
CA ASP A 118 -24.76 3.40 12.63
C ASP A 118 -25.11 2.42 11.48
N PRO A 119 -25.86 1.34 11.72
CA PRO A 119 -26.34 0.43 10.67
C PRO A 119 -27.10 1.14 9.54
N SER A 120 -27.70 2.31 9.81
CA SER A 120 -28.37 3.14 8.80
C SER A 120 -27.41 3.94 7.92
N ARG A 121 -26.20 4.20 8.41
CA ARG A 121 -25.08 4.88 7.74
C ARG A 121 -23.83 3.99 7.82
N PRO A 122 -23.72 2.93 7.00
CA PRO A 122 -22.64 1.93 7.09
C PRO A 122 -21.33 2.45 6.49
N PHE A 123 -20.89 3.65 6.90
CA PHE A 123 -19.68 4.31 6.43
C PHE A 123 -19.15 5.25 7.50
N HIS A 124 -17.83 5.43 7.51
CA HIS A 124 -17.20 6.46 8.34
C HIS A 124 -17.35 7.85 7.73
N ASP A 125 -17.56 8.84 8.60
CA ASP A 125 -17.62 10.23 8.21
C ASP A 125 -16.24 10.82 7.88
N ILE A 126 -16.25 11.90 7.10
CA ILE A 126 -15.07 12.72 6.83
C ILE A 126 -14.99 13.78 7.92
N LEU A 127 -14.11 13.57 8.90
CA LEU A 127 -13.98 14.44 10.07
C LEU A 127 -13.54 15.84 9.67
N ARG A 128 -12.51 15.92 8.83
CA ARG A 128 -11.94 17.18 8.33
C ARG A 128 -11.43 17.01 6.92
N HIS A 129 -11.38 18.12 6.21
CA HIS A 129 -10.68 18.22 4.95
C HIS A 129 -10.03 19.59 4.84
N ILE A 130 -8.94 19.67 4.09
CA ILE A 130 -8.30 20.91 3.69
C ILE A 130 -8.00 20.86 2.20
N ASP A 131 -7.99 22.03 1.58
CA ASP A 131 -7.67 22.19 0.17
C ASP A 131 -6.47 23.15 0.04
N ILE A 132 -5.35 22.62 -0.42
CA ILE A 132 -4.08 23.32 -0.58
C ILE A 132 -4.01 23.83 -2.03
N GLN A 133 -4.31 25.12 -2.21
CA GLN A 133 -4.28 25.79 -3.49
C GLN A 133 -2.83 26.05 -3.93
N LEU A 134 -2.31 25.21 -4.82
CA LEU A 134 -0.98 25.37 -5.42
C LEU A 134 -0.99 26.28 -6.65
N GLY A 135 -2.18 26.54 -7.20
CA GLY A 135 -2.39 27.31 -8.43
C GLY A 135 -2.00 26.56 -9.70
N VAL A 136 -1.67 25.27 -9.59
CA VAL A 136 -1.18 24.42 -10.69
C VAL A 136 -1.77 23.03 -10.57
N LYS A 137 -1.93 22.35 -11.71
CA LYS A 137 -2.43 20.98 -11.76
C LYS A 137 -1.41 20.03 -11.13
N VAL A 138 -1.86 19.19 -10.21
CA VAL A 138 -1.04 18.10 -9.64
C VAL A 138 -1.34 16.81 -10.38
N LEU A 139 -0.37 16.34 -11.15
CA LEU A 139 -0.50 15.20 -12.07
C LEU A 139 -0.14 13.86 -11.42
N GLY A 140 0.66 13.89 -10.36
CA GLY A 140 1.09 12.69 -9.64
C GLY A 140 1.47 13.01 -8.20
N LEU A 141 1.27 12.05 -7.32
CA LEU A 141 1.53 12.16 -5.88
C LEU A 141 2.43 11.02 -5.42
N ALA A 142 3.23 11.28 -4.40
CA ALA A 142 3.95 10.24 -3.67
C ALA A 142 4.01 10.56 -2.18
N VAL A 143 3.97 9.50 -1.39
CA VAL A 143 4.17 9.50 0.06
C VAL A 143 5.27 8.48 0.38
N PRO A 144 6.09 8.68 1.42
CA PRO A 144 7.13 7.72 1.75
C PRO A 144 6.53 6.39 2.19
N THR A 145 7.22 5.29 1.92
CA THR A 145 6.75 3.94 2.28
C THR A 145 7.33 3.50 3.61
N PHE A 146 6.48 3.20 4.61
CA PHE A 146 6.88 2.66 5.91
C PHE A 146 5.71 1.95 6.62
N CYS A 147 5.98 1.06 7.58
CA CYS A 147 4.96 0.39 8.39
C CYS A 147 4.86 1.00 9.81
N SER A 148 3.65 0.97 10.40
CA SER A 148 3.37 1.57 11.72
C SER A 148 4.18 0.95 12.87
N GLU A 149 4.40 -0.37 12.86
CA GLU A 149 5.20 -1.07 13.87
C GLU A 149 6.65 -0.55 13.95
N GLN A 150 7.17 -0.05 12.84
CA GLN A 150 8.56 0.40 12.72
C GLN A 150 8.76 1.81 13.28
N LEU A 151 7.74 2.68 13.20
CA LEU A 151 7.71 3.97 13.88
C LEU A 151 7.70 3.83 15.42
N GLN A 152 7.17 2.71 15.93
CA GLN A 152 7.15 2.41 17.36
C GLN A 152 8.45 1.76 17.83
N SER A 153 9.29 1.25 16.92
CA SER A 153 10.58 0.68 17.28
C SER A 153 11.55 1.80 17.68
N THR A 154 12.10 1.71 18.89
CA THR A 154 13.02 2.70 19.47
C THR A 154 14.44 2.63 18.88
N LEU A 155 14.66 1.81 17.85
CA LEU A 155 15.93 1.74 17.13
C LEU A 155 16.02 2.95 16.21
N GLU A 156 17.18 3.62 16.19
CA GLU A 156 17.51 4.84 15.41
C GLU A 156 17.40 4.69 13.88
N SER A 157 16.58 3.78 13.36
CA SER A 157 16.42 3.47 11.94
C SER A 157 15.37 4.31 11.22
N PHE A 158 14.71 5.26 11.88
CA PHE A 158 13.67 6.08 11.25
C PHE A 158 13.59 7.51 11.83
N PRO A 159 13.36 8.57 11.02
CA PRO A 159 13.29 9.92 11.54
C PRO A 159 11.94 10.23 12.21
N GLN A 160 12.01 10.87 13.37
CA GLN A 160 10.85 11.20 14.22
C GLN A 160 9.86 12.19 13.58
N ILE A 161 10.25 12.91 12.51
CA ILE A 161 9.33 13.79 11.76
C ILE A 161 8.03 13.08 11.41
N PHE A 162 8.11 11.82 10.96
CA PHE A 162 6.97 11.07 10.48
C PHE A 162 6.02 10.60 11.58
N SER A 163 6.39 10.75 12.85
CA SER A 163 5.48 10.43 13.97
C SER A 163 4.34 11.44 14.09
N ASN A 164 4.56 12.69 13.67
CA ASN A 164 3.58 13.77 13.80
C ASN A 164 3.31 14.52 12.50
N ILE A 165 4.15 14.36 11.47
CA ILE A 165 4.08 15.12 10.23
C ILE A 165 3.97 14.17 9.03
N ALA A 166 2.99 14.43 8.18
CA ALA A 166 2.89 13.87 6.85
C ALA A 166 3.80 14.60 5.86
N VAL A 167 4.51 13.84 5.03
CA VAL A 167 5.30 14.36 3.91
C VAL A 167 4.69 13.89 2.59
N ILE A 168 4.44 14.84 1.69
CA ILE A 168 3.75 14.60 0.41
C ILE A 168 4.60 15.22 -0.69
N ALA A 169 4.96 14.44 -1.71
CA ALA A 169 5.60 14.96 -2.92
C ALA A 169 4.58 15.02 -4.06
N ALA A 170 4.52 16.17 -4.74
CA ALA A 170 3.55 16.45 -5.79
C ALA A 170 4.24 16.85 -7.09
N ALA A 171 3.95 16.10 -8.16
CA ALA A 171 4.38 16.40 -9.52
C ALA A 171 3.41 17.41 -10.16
N CYS A 172 3.90 18.61 -10.43
CA CYS A 172 3.08 19.73 -10.89
C CYS A 172 3.25 20.00 -12.39
N ALA A 173 2.19 20.49 -13.04
CA ALA A 173 2.19 20.78 -14.48
C ALA A 173 3.05 22.00 -14.89
N ASP A 174 3.56 22.77 -13.93
CA ASP A 174 4.48 23.91 -14.13
C ASP A 174 5.96 23.49 -14.14
N CYS A 175 6.23 22.22 -14.47
CA CYS A 175 7.55 21.60 -14.44
C CYS A 175 8.21 21.64 -13.04
N SER A 176 7.44 21.70 -11.95
CA SER A 176 7.99 21.66 -10.59
C SER A 176 7.61 20.39 -9.83
N ILE A 177 8.42 20.02 -8.84
CA ILE A 177 8.01 19.09 -7.78
C ILE A 177 7.88 19.89 -6.50
N ARG A 178 6.73 19.80 -5.84
CA ARG A 178 6.48 20.45 -4.55
C ARG A 178 6.43 19.39 -3.46
N VAL A 179 7.28 19.53 -2.45
CA VAL A 179 7.29 18.66 -1.27
C VAL A 179 6.65 19.43 -0.13
N LEU A 180 5.52 18.93 0.34
CA LEU A 180 4.71 19.53 1.38
C LEU A 180 4.87 18.75 2.68
N THR A 181 4.91 19.47 3.80
CA THR A 181 4.80 18.89 5.13
C THR A 181 3.58 19.44 5.85
N ILE A 182 2.83 18.56 6.49
CA ILE A 182 1.62 18.92 7.22
C ILE A 182 1.48 18.06 8.48
N PRO A 183 0.97 18.56 9.61
CA PRO A 183 0.63 17.73 10.75
C PRO A 183 -0.30 16.56 10.37
N LEU A 184 -0.03 15.39 10.95
CA LEU A 184 -0.91 14.22 10.81
C LEU A 184 -2.25 14.43 11.52
N THR A 185 -2.23 15.20 12.61
CA THR A 185 -3.43 15.54 13.37
C THR A 185 -4.32 16.46 12.54
N PRO A 186 -5.62 16.16 12.40
CA PRO A 186 -6.54 17.00 11.64
C PRO A 186 -6.61 18.42 12.26
N PRO A 187 -6.59 19.49 11.45
CA PRO A 187 -6.61 20.85 11.96
C PRO A 187 -7.96 21.21 12.59
N LEU A 188 -7.92 22.00 13.67
CA LEU A 188 -9.12 22.54 14.34
C LEU A 188 -9.89 23.51 13.42
N GLU A 189 -9.17 24.44 12.80
CA GLU A 189 -9.75 25.47 11.93
C GLU A 189 -9.31 25.28 10.47
N PRO A 190 -9.98 24.43 9.67
CA PRO A 190 -9.60 24.11 8.29
C PRO A 190 -9.80 25.26 7.28
N GLN A 191 -10.10 26.48 7.74
CA GLN A 191 -10.18 27.68 6.90
C GLN A 191 -8.93 28.58 7.03
N ASP A 192 -8.21 28.51 8.15
CA ASP A 192 -7.00 29.32 8.35
C ASP A 192 -5.74 28.53 7.98
N SER A 193 -5.31 28.66 6.73
CA SER A 193 -4.09 28.02 6.21
C SER A 193 -2.82 28.33 7.00
N SER A 194 -2.77 29.46 7.73
CA SER A 194 -1.61 29.84 8.55
C SER A 194 -1.51 29.02 9.84
N SER A 195 -2.63 28.48 10.31
CA SER A 195 -2.74 27.71 11.55
C SER A 195 -2.30 26.25 11.41
N TRP A 196 -2.20 25.71 10.19
CA TRP A 196 -1.94 24.27 9.98
C TRP A 196 -0.46 23.91 9.93
N GLY A 197 0.45 24.89 9.97
CA GLY A 197 1.89 24.62 9.92
C GLY A 197 2.37 24.01 8.59
N LEU A 198 1.70 24.33 7.48
CA LEU A 198 2.08 23.88 6.14
C LEU A 198 3.46 24.43 5.77
N GLN A 199 4.42 23.55 5.45
CA GLN A 199 5.66 23.94 4.79
C GLN A 199 5.69 23.38 3.37
N THR A 200 6.26 24.14 2.44
CA THR A 200 6.40 23.71 1.04
C THR A 200 7.80 24.00 0.56
N VAL A 201 8.46 22.97 0.03
CA VAL A 201 9.74 23.08 -0.68
C VAL A 201 9.49 22.84 -2.16
N THR A 202 9.91 23.78 -2.99
CA THR A 202 9.73 23.69 -4.44
C THR A 202 11.04 23.34 -5.13
N ILE A 203 11.09 22.19 -5.78
CA ILE A 203 12.12 21.83 -6.74
C ILE A 203 11.69 22.41 -8.08
N SER A 204 12.39 23.47 -8.50
CA SER A 204 11.93 24.34 -9.58
C SER A 204 12.08 23.75 -10.99
N ALA A 205 11.40 24.38 -11.95
CA ALA A 205 11.47 24.05 -13.38
C ALA A 205 12.90 24.05 -13.95
N ALA A 206 13.80 24.87 -13.39
CA ALA A 206 15.21 24.87 -13.78
C ALA A 206 15.89 23.51 -13.53
N SER A 207 15.39 22.73 -12.56
CA SER A 207 15.92 21.41 -12.23
C SER A 207 15.23 20.26 -12.96
N ILE A 208 13.91 20.33 -13.22
CA ILE A 208 13.13 19.20 -13.77
C ILE A 208 13.07 19.25 -15.30
N GLN A 209 13.35 20.40 -15.93
CA GLN A 209 13.48 20.65 -17.39
C GLN A 209 12.24 20.35 -18.26
N ALA A 210 11.32 19.51 -17.79
CA ALA A 210 10.13 19.05 -18.50
C ALA A 210 8.97 18.82 -17.51
N ILE A 211 7.74 18.63 -18.01
CA ILE A 211 6.60 18.33 -17.13
C ILE A 211 6.81 16.94 -16.50
N PRO A 212 6.85 16.83 -15.16
CA PRO A 212 7.00 15.54 -14.50
C PRO A 212 5.74 14.70 -14.71
N SER A 213 5.94 13.47 -15.19
CA SER A 213 4.88 12.48 -15.39
C SER A 213 4.62 11.65 -14.13
N GLY A 214 5.54 11.64 -13.17
CA GLY A 214 5.38 10.96 -11.89
C GLY A 214 6.53 11.25 -10.92
N VAL A 215 6.31 10.93 -9.65
CA VAL A 215 7.21 11.20 -8.53
C VAL A 215 7.23 10.00 -7.57
N ALA A 216 8.34 9.79 -6.88
CA ALA A 216 8.48 8.84 -5.78
C ALA A 216 9.32 9.46 -4.66
N VAL A 217 9.08 9.04 -3.41
CA VAL A 217 9.81 9.56 -2.26
C VAL A 217 10.18 8.44 -1.28
N THR A 218 11.37 8.51 -0.71
CA THR A 218 11.86 7.62 0.37
C THR A 218 12.79 8.39 1.30
N VAL A 219 13.30 7.72 2.33
CA VAL A 219 14.07 8.31 3.43
C VAL A 219 15.42 7.61 3.55
N THR A 220 16.47 8.38 3.82
CA THR A 220 17.83 7.87 4.01
C THR A 220 18.55 8.65 5.12
N ALA A 221 19.60 8.08 5.73
CA ALA A 221 20.46 8.79 6.67
C ALA A 221 21.86 9.00 6.08
N ARG A 222 22.52 10.11 6.44
CA ARG A 222 23.93 10.33 6.09
C ARG A 222 24.82 9.46 6.97
N LYS A 223 25.71 8.68 6.35
CA LYS A 223 26.79 8.00 7.07
C LYS A 223 27.87 9.04 7.45
N PRO A 224 28.43 9.03 8.67
CA PRO A 224 29.53 9.92 9.04
C PRO A 224 30.73 9.66 8.11
N GLY A 225 31.04 10.62 7.24
CA GLY A 225 32.05 10.51 6.17
C GLY A 225 31.55 10.88 4.77
N ASP A 226 30.22 10.92 4.58
CA ASP A 226 29.56 11.25 3.31
C ASP A 226 29.61 12.77 3.05
N THR A 227 30.79 13.28 2.70
CA THR A 227 31.05 14.72 2.44
C THR A 227 30.68 15.13 1.01
N SER A 228 29.47 14.79 0.58
CA SER A 228 28.91 15.27 -0.70
C SER A 228 28.23 16.65 -0.59
N SER A 229 28.41 17.40 0.51
CA SER A 229 27.83 18.74 0.65
C SER A 229 28.62 19.79 -0.16
N ARG A 230 28.05 20.19 -1.31
CA ARG A 230 28.34 21.50 -1.93
C ARG A 230 27.91 22.67 -1.04
N PHE A 231 27.16 22.42 0.02
CA PHE A 231 26.80 23.40 1.04
C PHE A 231 27.91 23.55 2.10
N ARG A 232 29.11 23.98 1.67
CA ARG A 232 30.11 24.51 2.60
C ARG A 232 29.88 26.01 2.69
N SER A 233 29.07 26.43 3.67
CA SER A 233 28.98 27.83 4.05
C SER A 233 30.40 28.32 4.37
N GLN A 234 30.92 29.24 3.56
CA GLN A 234 32.25 29.81 3.75
C GLN A 234 32.21 30.74 4.96
N SER A 235 32.29 30.17 6.16
CA SER A 235 32.61 30.91 7.38
C SER A 235 33.85 30.28 7.99
N ARG A 236 35.00 30.94 7.77
CA ARG A 236 36.23 30.66 8.50
C ARG A 236 36.03 31.13 9.94
N SER A 237 35.62 30.23 10.82
CA SER A 237 35.78 30.39 12.26
C SER A 237 36.34 29.09 12.85
N ARG A 238 37.57 29.16 13.34
CA ARG A 238 38.20 28.09 14.14
C ARG A 238 37.56 28.13 15.53
N VAL A 239 36.80 27.10 15.89
CA VAL A 239 36.38 26.82 17.28
C VAL A 239 36.69 25.35 17.58
N PRO A 240 37.22 25.02 18.77
CA PRO A 240 37.84 23.72 19.03
C PRO A 240 36.80 22.62 19.28
N LYS A 241 37.22 21.38 18.97
CA LYS A 241 36.48 20.14 19.19
C LYS A 241 35.89 20.06 20.61
N SER A 242 34.57 20.08 20.72
CA SER A 242 33.87 19.52 21.87
C SER A 242 33.64 18.03 21.62
N ILE A 243 34.01 17.26 22.63
CA ILE A 243 33.83 15.82 22.76
C ILE A 243 32.40 15.58 23.30
N ASN A 244 31.73 14.56 22.75
CA ASN A 244 30.46 13.96 23.18
C ASN A 244 29.16 14.78 23.02
N SER A 245 28.47 14.55 21.90
CA SER A 245 27.01 14.36 21.86
C SER A 245 26.73 13.12 21.00
N GLY A 246 25.69 12.35 21.34
CA GLY A 246 25.33 11.09 20.68
C GLY A 246 25.16 11.23 19.16
N SER A 247 25.18 10.11 18.46
CA SER A 247 25.07 10.01 17.01
C SER A 247 23.77 10.64 16.46
N ASP A 248 23.76 11.96 16.26
CA ASP A 248 22.73 12.65 15.50
C ASP A 248 22.85 12.24 14.03
N SER A 249 22.18 11.15 13.67
CA SER A 249 21.99 10.73 12.30
C SER A 249 21.21 11.83 11.57
N THR A 250 21.90 12.59 10.72
CA THR A 250 21.24 13.58 9.87
C THR A 250 20.47 12.86 8.77
N TRP A 251 19.15 13.02 8.77
CA TRP A 251 18.24 12.37 7.82
C TRP A 251 18.04 13.22 6.56
N ASP A 252 17.80 12.55 5.44
CA ASP A 252 17.42 13.17 4.17
C ASP A 252 16.23 12.44 3.54
N LEU A 253 15.40 13.19 2.81
CA LEU A 253 14.44 12.66 1.86
C LEU A 253 15.12 12.47 0.50
N LEU A 254 14.91 11.32 -0.12
CA LEU A 254 15.22 11.10 -1.52
C LEU A 254 13.93 11.27 -2.32
N VAL A 255 13.91 12.25 -3.22
CA VAL A 255 12.77 12.52 -4.10
C VAL A 255 13.22 12.22 -5.52
N ALA A 256 12.53 11.29 -6.18
CA ALA A 256 12.77 10.97 -7.58
C ALA A 256 11.60 11.46 -8.42
N ALA A 257 11.89 12.05 -9.58
CA ALA A 257 10.90 12.51 -10.53
C ALA A 257 11.29 12.04 -11.94
N HIS A 258 10.28 11.69 -12.75
CA HIS A 258 10.50 11.33 -14.13
C HIS A 258 9.64 12.16 -15.08
N SER A 259 10.14 12.42 -16.27
CA SER A 259 9.38 12.99 -17.38
C SER A 259 9.34 12.04 -18.57
N ALA A 260 8.27 12.13 -19.36
CA ALA A 260 8.09 11.39 -20.60
C ALA A 260 8.56 12.17 -21.85
N GLU A 261 9.13 13.38 -21.70
CA GLU A 261 9.62 14.18 -22.83
C GLU A 261 10.84 13.53 -23.51
N GLY A 262 10.84 13.50 -24.84
CA GLY A 262 11.91 12.89 -25.63
C GLY A 262 12.07 11.39 -25.34
N SER A 263 13.26 10.98 -24.90
CA SER A 263 13.54 9.61 -24.44
C SER A 263 13.20 9.37 -22.97
N GLY A 264 12.73 10.40 -22.27
CA GLY A 264 12.46 10.42 -20.85
C GLY A 264 13.68 10.76 -19.99
N THR A 265 13.43 11.37 -18.83
CA THR A 265 14.45 11.74 -17.84
C THR A 265 14.10 11.16 -16.47
N LEU A 266 15.12 10.89 -15.65
CA LEU A 266 14.99 10.59 -14.23
C LEU A 266 15.91 11.54 -13.45
N SER A 267 15.32 12.35 -12.58
CA SER A 267 16.05 13.24 -11.67
C SER A 267 15.88 12.78 -10.23
N ILE A 268 16.95 12.76 -9.46
CA ILE A 268 16.93 12.40 -8.04
C ILE A 268 17.46 13.58 -7.24
N HIS A 269 16.70 13.97 -6.23
CA HIS A 269 16.97 15.07 -5.31
C HIS A 269 17.11 14.55 -3.89
N ARG A 270 17.98 15.18 -3.12
CA ARG A 270 18.24 14.84 -1.72
C ARG A 270 17.92 16.07 -0.86
N LEU A 271 16.87 16.00 -0.05
CA LEU A 271 16.42 17.09 0.82
C LEU A 271 16.77 16.78 2.27
N PRO A 272 17.66 17.53 2.94
CA PRO A 272 17.92 17.33 4.36
C PRO A 272 16.70 17.60 5.22
N ILE A 273 16.52 16.80 6.26
CA ILE A 273 15.58 17.04 7.34
C ILE A 273 16.38 17.70 8.46
N THR A 274 16.10 18.97 8.74
CA THR A 274 16.77 19.74 9.79
C THR A 274 15.87 19.95 10.99
N TYR A 275 16.44 19.99 12.20
CA TYR A 275 15.73 20.29 13.44
C TYR A 275 16.21 21.64 13.97
N GLN A 276 15.30 22.57 14.27
CA GLN A 276 15.66 23.88 14.79
C GLN A 276 15.93 23.79 16.31
N PRO A 277 17.14 24.16 16.79
CA PRO A 277 17.42 24.16 18.22
C PRO A 277 16.72 25.34 18.92
N GLY A 278 15.97 25.06 19.99
CA GLY A 278 15.44 26.08 20.91
C GLY A 278 13.94 26.40 20.85
N GLN A 279 13.14 25.68 20.04
CA GLN A 279 11.67 25.71 20.10
C GLN A 279 11.15 24.56 20.98
N PRO A 280 10.04 24.73 21.74
CA PRO A 280 9.48 23.66 22.55
C PRO A 280 8.86 22.60 21.64
N LYS A 281 9.54 21.44 21.54
CA LYS A 281 9.44 20.38 20.53
C LYS A 281 10.12 20.75 19.21
N ASP A 282 11.16 19.98 18.90
CA ASP A 282 12.00 20.04 17.69
C ASP A 282 11.18 19.94 16.40
N SER A 283 10.55 21.05 15.99
CA SER A 283 9.76 21.08 14.75
C SER A 283 10.73 20.88 13.57
N PRO A 284 10.59 19.80 12.80
CA PRO A 284 11.48 19.53 11.69
C PRO A 284 11.14 20.47 10.53
N ILE A 285 12.18 20.96 9.88
CA ILE A 285 12.08 21.91 8.78
C ILE A 285 12.81 21.33 7.58
N LEU A 286 12.12 21.33 6.44
CA LEU A 286 12.75 21.12 5.15
C LEU A 286 13.39 22.45 4.69
N PRO A 287 14.57 22.40 4.03
CA PRO A 287 15.25 23.61 3.59
C PRO A 287 14.37 24.42 2.63
N SER A 288 14.35 25.74 2.80
CA SER A 288 13.60 26.64 1.94
C SER A 288 14.21 26.81 0.55
N GLU A 289 15.50 26.46 0.37
CA GLU A 289 16.20 26.58 -0.90
C GLU A 289 15.96 25.37 -1.83
N PRO A 290 15.85 25.60 -3.15
CA PRO A 290 15.63 24.53 -4.11
C PRO A 290 16.85 23.60 -4.15
N ALA A 291 16.61 22.30 -3.88
CA ALA A 291 17.67 21.32 -4.00
C ALA A 291 18.05 21.10 -5.46
N LEU A 292 19.35 21.17 -5.76
CA LEU A 292 19.88 20.70 -7.03
C LEU A 292 19.78 19.16 -7.08
N PRO A 293 19.57 18.58 -8.27
CA PRO A 293 19.52 17.14 -8.40
C PRO A 293 20.90 16.57 -8.10
N ILE A 294 20.94 15.51 -7.28
CA ILE A 294 22.17 14.75 -7.05
C ILE A 294 22.49 13.88 -8.27
N GLN A 295 21.46 13.44 -8.99
CA GLN A 295 21.58 12.66 -10.22
C GLN A 295 20.52 13.10 -11.23
N HIS A 296 20.90 13.14 -12.50
CA HIS A 296 20.01 13.43 -13.62
C HIS A 296 20.39 12.52 -14.78
N LEU A 297 19.47 11.65 -15.20
CA LEU A 297 19.71 10.58 -16.16
C LEU A 297 18.77 10.71 -17.35
N LEU A 298 19.32 10.56 -18.54
CA LEU A 298 18.55 10.29 -19.74
C LEU A 298 18.19 8.81 -19.79
N LEU A 299 16.92 8.52 -20.02
CA LEU A 299 16.39 7.16 -20.07
C LEU A 299 16.36 6.64 -21.50
N PRO A 300 16.41 5.31 -21.69
CA PRO A 300 16.40 4.70 -23.03
C PRO A 300 15.03 4.81 -23.73
N SER A 301 13.96 5.02 -22.98
CA SER A 301 12.61 5.23 -23.47
C SER A 301 11.77 5.89 -22.38
N PRO A 302 10.66 6.59 -22.72
CA PRO A 302 9.83 7.25 -21.73
C PRO A 302 9.34 6.29 -20.64
N PRO A 303 9.64 6.57 -19.35
CA PRO A 303 9.16 5.77 -18.22
C PRO A 303 7.66 5.96 -18.02
N LYS A 304 7.00 4.92 -17.51
CA LYS A 304 5.58 4.92 -17.17
C LYS A 304 5.35 5.20 -15.69
N THR A 305 6.02 4.44 -14.83
CA THR A 305 5.93 4.57 -13.38
C THR A 305 7.32 4.40 -12.76
N ILE A 306 7.51 5.03 -11.60
CA ILE A 306 8.68 4.84 -10.75
C ILE A 306 8.25 4.53 -9.32
N SER A 307 9.01 3.69 -8.61
CA SER A 307 8.79 3.45 -7.18
C SER A 307 10.08 3.07 -6.47
N PHE A 308 10.32 3.66 -5.29
CA PHE A 308 11.40 3.22 -4.42
C PHE A 308 11.08 1.84 -3.85
N ASN A 309 12.12 1.06 -3.58
CA ASN A 309 11.98 -0.21 -2.89
C ASN A 309 11.40 0.02 -1.48
N PRO A 310 10.42 -0.78 -1.04
CA PRO A 310 9.80 -0.61 0.28
C PRO A 310 10.72 -1.00 1.45
N SER A 311 11.91 -1.56 1.18
CA SER A 311 12.95 -1.76 2.20
C SER A 311 13.32 -0.44 2.85
N GLN A 312 13.51 -0.44 4.17
CA GLN A 312 13.89 0.76 4.91
C GLN A 312 15.40 0.87 5.13
N TYR A 313 15.88 2.09 5.35
CA TYR A 313 17.23 2.31 5.85
C TYR A 313 17.42 1.55 7.19
N PRO A 314 18.56 0.88 7.44
CA PRO A 314 19.83 0.96 6.71
C PRO A 314 20.01 -0.03 5.55
N SER A 315 18.98 -0.77 5.13
CA SER A 315 19.10 -1.69 3.98
C SER A 315 19.47 -0.90 2.72
N ASP A 316 20.57 -1.19 2.04
CA ASP A 316 21.00 -0.45 0.84
C ASP A 316 19.90 -0.38 -0.26
N ARG A 317 18.99 -1.37 -0.26
CA ARG A 317 17.85 -1.46 -1.16
C ARG A 317 16.87 -0.30 -1.04
N HIS A 318 16.77 0.39 0.10
CA HIS A 318 15.87 1.54 0.28
C HIS A 318 16.07 2.63 -0.79
N SER A 319 17.31 2.75 -1.29
CA SER A 319 17.71 3.70 -2.32
C SER A 319 17.57 3.15 -3.74
N HIS A 320 17.07 1.92 -3.91
CA HIS A 320 16.81 1.35 -5.23
C HIS A 320 15.46 1.84 -5.74
N ILE A 321 15.44 2.29 -6.98
CA ILE A 321 14.24 2.71 -7.68
C ILE A 321 13.92 1.75 -8.82
N LEU A 322 12.66 1.34 -8.90
CA LEU A 322 12.09 0.60 -10.00
C LEU A 322 11.61 1.59 -11.05
N VAL A 323 11.96 1.36 -12.30
CA VAL A 323 11.52 2.18 -13.44
C VAL A 323 10.87 1.27 -14.47
N SER A 324 9.58 1.49 -14.73
CA SER A 324 8.82 0.74 -15.74
C SER A 324 8.81 1.49 -17.06
N PHE A 325 8.97 0.77 -18.17
CA PHE A 325 8.98 1.37 -19.51
C PHE A 325 7.88 0.77 -20.40
N ALA A 326 7.16 1.65 -21.11
CA ALA A 326 6.18 1.23 -22.11
C ALA A 326 6.78 0.38 -23.25
N SER A 327 8.10 0.47 -23.46
CA SER A 327 8.85 -0.35 -24.42
C SER A 327 8.87 -1.85 -24.08
N GLY A 328 8.39 -2.24 -22.89
CA GLY A 328 8.39 -3.64 -22.45
C GLY A 328 9.65 -4.01 -21.68
N SER A 329 10.19 -3.10 -20.87
CA SER A 329 11.22 -3.42 -19.88
C SER A 329 10.92 -2.79 -18.52
N VAL A 330 11.37 -3.44 -17.45
CA VAL A 330 11.44 -2.87 -16.10
C VAL A 330 12.90 -2.88 -15.67
N LYS A 331 13.41 -1.78 -15.14
CA LYS A 331 14.79 -1.67 -14.68
C LYS A 331 14.88 -1.26 -13.24
N ILE A 332 15.92 -1.72 -12.55
CA ILE A 332 16.24 -1.33 -11.18
C ILE A 332 17.49 -0.46 -11.22
N TYR A 333 17.42 0.73 -10.63
CA TYR A 333 18.53 1.67 -10.52
C TYR A 333 18.85 1.91 -9.03
N SER A 334 20.12 1.88 -8.67
CA SER A 334 20.60 2.23 -7.32
C SER A 334 20.97 3.70 -7.28
N CYS A 335 20.25 4.48 -6.47
CA CYS A 335 20.48 5.93 -6.37
C CYS A 335 21.72 6.27 -5.54
N LEU A 336 22.12 5.42 -4.59
CA LEU A 336 23.24 5.64 -3.68
C LEU A 336 24.20 4.44 -3.71
N ALA A 337 24.84 4.20 -4.85
CA ALA A 337 25.74 3.05 -4.98
C ALA A 337 27.01 3.27 -4.12
N SER A 338 27.32 2.29 -3.26
CA SER A 338 28.58 2.30 -2.51
C SER A 338 29.73 1.88 -3.44
N GLN A 339 30.80 2.68 -3.50
CA GLN A 339 32.06 2.29 -4.14
C GLN A 339 32.72 1.15 -3.36
N SER A 340 32.24 -0.08 -3.54
CA SER A 340 32.92 -1.27 -3.06
C SER A 340 33.07 -2.29 -4.18
N GLN A 341 33.67 -1.87 -5.29
CA GLN A 341 34.48 -2.78 -6.12
C GLN A 341 35.70 -2.00 -6.58
N THR A 342 36.80 -2.16 -5.86
CA THR A 342 38.13 -1.97 -6.42
C THR A 342 38.25 -2.94 -7.61
N PRO A 343 38.32 -2.49 -8.87
CA PRO A 343 38.92 -3.35 -9.89
C PRO A 343 40.39 -3.42 -9.52
N ASN A 344 40.91 -4.63 -9.30
CA ASN A 344 42.33 -4.83 -9.07
C ASN A 344 43.11 -4.07 -10.14
N SER A 345 43.97 -3.18 -9.66
CA SER A 345 44.99 -2.50 -10.44
C SER A 345 45.82 -3.55 -11.17
N ASP A 346 45.69 -3.59 -12.50
CA ASP A 346 46.81 -3.94 -13.36
C ASP A 346 46.93 -2.94 -14.52
N ARG A 347 47.79 -1.96 -14.25
CA ARG A 347 48.76 -1.32 -15.14
C ARG A 347 48.35 -0.91 -16.57
N ARG A 348 48.42 0.42 -16.74
CA ARG A 348 49.11 1.19 -17.80
C ARG A 348 48.18 1.78 -18.88
N GLY A 349 47.88 3.07 -18.75
CA GLY A 349 47.35 3.87 -19.86
C GLY A 349 46.81 5.23 -19.49
N SER A 350 47.69 6.24 -19.52
CA SER A 350 47.48 7.68 -19.79
C SER A 350 46.26 8.43 -19.23
N ALA A 351 46.58 9.46 -18.45
CA ALA A 351 45.66 10.48 -17.97
C ALA A 351 45.04 11.33 -19.11
N SER A 352 43.76 11.66 -18.94
CA SER A 352 43.21 12.96 -19.30
C SER A 352 42.42 13.50 -18.10
N GLU A 353 42.95 14.55 -17.48
CA GLU A 353 42.29 15.33 -16.44
C GLU A 353 41.17 16.17 -17.06
N THR A 354 39.93 15.74 -16.85
CA THR A 354 38.70 16.56 -16.70
C THR A 354 37.54 15.58 -16.71
N ASP A 355 37.20 15.02 -15.55
CA ASP A 355 35.84 14.56 -15.29
C ASP A 355 35.59 14.69 -13.79
N SER A 356 34.63 15.55 -13.47
CA SER A 356 34.02 15.69 -12.15
C SER A 356 33.70 14.31 -11.60
N LYS A 357 34.22 13.97 -10.43
CA LYS A 357 33.85 12.73 -9.72
C LYS A 357 32.34 12.76 -9.42
N GLU A 358 31.59 12.09 -10.27
CA GLU A 358 30.13 12.10 -10.37
C GLU A 358 29.46 11.22 -9.31
N ALA A 359 28.22 11.59 -8.98
CA ALA A 359 27.37 10.95 -7.98
C ALA A 359 27.05 9.50 -8.38
N ASP A 360 27.69 8.55 -7.70
CA ASP A 360 27.71 7.14 -8.07
C ASP A 360 26.32 6.49 -7.91
N GLY A 361 25.63 6.31 -9.02
CA GLY A 361 24.41 5.52 -9.11
C GLY A 361 24.50 4.58 -10.30
N ALA A 362 23.87 3.41 -10.19
CA ALA A 362 24.13 2.31 -11.12
C ALA A 362 22.85 1.53 -11.46
N TRP A 363 22.70 1.18 -12.75
CA TRP A 363 21.69 0.21 -13.18
C TRP A 363 22.06 -1.19 -12.69
N LEU A 364 21.16 -1.81 -11.93
CA LEU A 364 21.39 -3.12 -11.33
C LEU A 364 20.85 -4.27 -12.19
N VAL A 365 19.60 -4.14 -12.65
CA VAL A 365 18.86 -5.21 -13.31
C VAL A 365 17.98 -4.64 -14.41
N SER A 366 17.81 -5.39 -15.50
CA SER A 366 16.81 -5.14 -16.55
C SER A 366 15.99 -6.40 -16.78
N LEU A 367 14.70 -6.33 -16.48
CA LEU A 367 13.74 -7.41 -16.64
C LEU A 367 12.86 -7.12 -17.86
N SER A 368 12.49 -8.15 -18.59
CA SER A 368 11.61 -7.98 -19.75
C SER A 368 10.78 -9.24 -19.99
N PRO A 369 9.48 -9.07 -20.32
CA PRO A 369 8.60 -10.19 -20.59
C PRO A 369 8.98 -10.86 -21.90
N GLU A 370 8.42 -12.06 -22.10
CA GLU A 370 8.56 -12.83 -23.33
C GLU A 370 8.04 -12.06 -24.56
N PHE A 371 8.61 -12.37 -25.72
CA PHE A 371 8.13 -11.84 -26.98
C PHE A 371 6.78 -12.44 -27.33
N CYS A 372 5.92 -11.62 -27.94
CA CYS A 372 4.66 -12.05 -28.51
C CYS A 372 4.67 -11.88 -30.01
N GLN A 373 4.05 -12.83 -30.69
CA GLN A 373 3.87 -12.77 -32.12
C GLN A 373 2.63 -11.94 -32.40
N ASN A 374 2.81 -10.77 -33.02
CA ASN A 374 1.68 -9.97 -33.48
C ASN A 374 0.97 -10.66 -34.66
N SER A 375 -0.24 -10.21 -35.01
CA SER A 375 -1.01 -10.71 -36.17
C SER A 375 -0.25 -10.65 -37.50
N ILE A 376 0.78 -9.80 -37.58
CA ILE A 376 1.66 -9.60 -38.75
C ILE A 376 2.88 -10.56 -38.73
N GLY A 377 2.98 -11.46 -37.73
CA GLY A 377 4.07 -12.43 -37.60
C GLY A 377 5.39 -11.88 -37.06
N ILE A 378 5.49 -10.56 -36.85
CA ILE A 378 6.69 -9.91 -36.29
C ILE A 378 6.67 -10.06 -34.76
N PRO A 379 7.73 -10.65 -34.16
CA PRO A 379 7.84 -10.75 -32.71
C PRO A 379 8.05 -9.35 -32.10
N ARG A 380 7.20 -8.99 -31.13
CA ARG A 380 7.28 -7.73 -30.37
C ARG A 380 7.22 -8.02 -28.87
N ARG A 381 7.93 -7.24 -28.06
CA ARG A 381 7.78 -7.31 -26.60
C ARG A 381 6.40 -6.78 -26.19
N LYS A 382 5.76 -7.48 -25.23
CA LYS A 382 4.54 -6.98 -24.61
C LYS A 382 4.82 -5.64 -23.91
N THR A 383 3.90 -4.68 -24.06
CA THR A 383 3.99 -3.39 -23.39
C THR A 383 3.70 -3.57 -21.91
N ILE A 384 4.48 -2.92 -21.05
CA ILE A 384 4.20 -2.87 -19.61
C ILE A 384 3.23 -1.72 -19.35
N VAL A 385 2.16 -2.02 -18.64
CA VAL A 385 1.16 -1.06 -18.18
C VAL A 385 1.61 -0.47 -16.85
N ASP A 386 1.98 -1.34 -15.89
CA ASP A 386 2.48 -0.94 -14.58
C ASP A 386 3.39 -2.03 -13.99
N ALA A 387 4.22 -1.67 -13.01
CA ALA A 387 5.04 -2.59 -12.25
C ALA A 387 5.27 -2.09 -10.83
N ALA A 388 5.27 -3.01 -9.86
CA ALA A 388 5.42 -2.69 -8.44
C ALA A 388 6.35 -3.68 -7.73
N TRP A 389 6.98 -3.23 -6.65
CA TRP A 389 7.69 -4.10 -5.71
C TRP A 389 6.71 -4.99 -4.94
N VAL A 390 7.09 -6.25 -4.73
CA VAL A 390 6.38 -7.22 -3.89
C VAL A 390 7.36 -8.02 -3.04
N LEU A 391 6.84 -8.77 -2.07
CA LEU A 391 7.58 -9.49 -1.03
C LEU A 391 8.56 -8.59 -0.27
N GLY A 392 8.12 -7.39 0.11
CA GLY A 392 8.95 -6.42 0.81
C GLY A 392 10.12 -5.90 -0.03
N GLY A 393 9.95 -5.88 -1.37
CA GLY A 393 10.98 -5.39 -2.29
C GLY A 393 12.00 -6.43 -2.73
N LYS A 394 11.72 -7.72 -2.54
CA LYS A 394 12.54 -8.85 -3.01
C LYS A 394 12.13 -9.33 -4.41
N ALA A 395 10.88 -9.10 -4.80
CA ALA A 395 10.34 -9.50 -6.09
C ALA A 395 9.61 -8.32 -6.76
N ILE A 396 9.27 -8.48 -8.03
CA ILE A 396 8.60 -7.44 -8.84
C ILE A 396 7.41 -8.06 -9.55
N ILE A 397 6.23 -7.48 -9.38
CA ILE A 397 5.06 -7.81 -10.19
C ILE A 397 4.94 -6.83 -11.35
N ALA A 398 4.56 -7.32 -12.52
CA ALA A 398 4.32 -6.53 -13.71
C ALA A 398 2.96 -6.85 -14.34
N LEU A 399 2.27 -5.82 -14.81
CA LEU A 399 1.03 -5.88 -15.58
C LEU A 399 1.35 -5.53 -17.04
N LEU A 400 0.89 -6.37 -17.96
CA LEU A 400 1.13 -6.25 -19.38
C LEU A 400 -0.12 -5.77 -20.11
N SER A 401 0.06 -5.21 -21.31
CA SER A 401 -1.01 -4.57 -22.06
C SER A 401 -2.16 -5.49 -22.42
N ASP A 402 -1.93 -6.79 -22.55
CA ASP A 402 -2.95 -7.80 -22.87
C ASP A 402 -3.73 -8.31 -21.65
N GLY A 403 -3.51 -7.71 -20.47
CA GLY A 403 -4.13 -8.13 -19.21
C GLY A 403 -3.45 -9.32 -18.56
N SER A 404 -2.31 -9.80 -19.09
CA SER A 404 -1.47 -10.75 -18.36
C SER A 404 -0.68 -10.04 -17.26
N TRP A 405 -0.52 -10.70 -16.12
CA TRP A 405 0.34 -10.25 -15.04
C TRP A 405 1.31 -11.36 -14.65
N GLY A 406 2.48 -10.98 -14.14
CA GLY A 406 3.49 -11.94 -13.74
C GLY A 406 4.47 -11.38 -12.74
N ILE A 407 5.12 -12.27 -12.00
CA ILE A 407 6.05 -11.95 -10.91
C ILE A 407 7.44 -12.41 -11.29
N TRP A 408 8.39 -11.49 -11.29
CA TRP A 408 9.80 -11.78 -11.39
C TRP A 408 10.42 -11.91 -10.00
N ASP A 409 11.21 -12.96 -9.85
CA ASP A 409 12.08 -13.17 -8.69
C ASP A 409 13.54 -13.00 -9.16
N PRO A 410 14.07 -11.76 -9.17
CA PRO A 410 15.42 -11.50 -9.64
C PRO A 410 16.50 -12.17 -8.76
N GLU A 411 16.14 -12.63 -7.55
CA GLU A 411 17.07 -13.25 -6.61
C GLU A 411 16.96 -14.77 -6.55
N GLY A 412 15.90 -15.36 -7.09
CA GLY A 412 15.62 -16.80 -6.99
C GLY A 412 15.33 -17.26 -5.55
N LYS A 413 14.95 -16.33 -4.66
CA LYS A 413 14.71 -16.57 -3.22
C LYS A 413 13.22 -16.55 -2.84
N GLY A 414 12.34 -16.69 -3.83
CA GLY A 414 10.90 -16.68 -3.62
C GLY A 414 10.39 -17.88 -2.81
N PRO A 415 9.12 -17.83 -2.38
CA PRO A 415 8.48 -18.87 -1.60
C PRO A 415 8.54 -20.25 -2.27
N GLY A 416 9.15 -21.23 -1.59
CA GLY A 416 9.34 -22.58 -2.11
C GLY A 416 10.64 -22.79 -2.89
N SER A 417 11.52 -21.79 -2.94
CA SER A 417 12.93 -22.02 -3.32
C SER A 417 13.56 -22.99 -2.33
N LYS A 418 14.08 -24.11 -2.83
CA LYS A 418 14.81 -25.06 -1.98
C LYS A 418 16.17 -24.45 -1.72
N ASP A 419 16.46 -24.10 -0.47
CA ASP A 419 17.81 -23.79 -0.03
C ASP A 419 18.69 -25.02 -0.30
N TYR A 420 19.41 -25.03 -1.42
CA TYR A 420 20.47 -26.02 -1.67
C TYR A 420 21.71 -25.65 -0.87
N THR A 421 21.57 -25.49 0.44
CA THR A 421 22.71 -25.52 1.36
C THR A 421 23.12 -26.98 1.52
N ASN A 422 23.79 -27.53 0.51
CA ASN A 422 24.69 -28.69 0.53
C ASN A 422 24.94 -29.24 -0.89
N THR A 423 25.50 -28.42 -1.80
CA THR A 423 26.36 -28.94 -2.89
C THR A 423 27.37 -27.85 -3.28
N PRO A 424 28.69 -28.06 -3.09
CA PRO A 424 29.71 -27.10 -3.49
C PRO A 424 30.12 -27.39 -4.94
N HIS A 425 29.24 -27.21 -5.93
CA HIS A 425 29.62 -27.14 -7.35
C HIS A 425 28.44 -26.78 -8.25
N ASP A 426 28.00 -25.52 -8.24
CA ASP A 426 27.55 -24.87 -9.48
C ASP A 426 27.59 -23.36 -9.28
N GLN A 427 28.78 -22.81 -9.48
CA GLN A 427 28.98 -21.37 -9.59
C GLN A 427 28.31 -20.91 -10.90
N SER A 428 27.65 -19.75 -10.83
CA SER A 428 27.14 -18.96 -11.97
C SER A 428 25.76 -19.36 -12.57
N ALA A 429 24.69 -19.11 -11.81
CA ALA A 429 23.56 -18.43 -12.46
C ALA A 429 24.00 -16.96 -12.62
N PRO A 430 24.24 -16.45 -13.83
CA PRO A 430 24.67 -15.08 -14.00
C PRO A 430 23.57 -14.18 -13.44
N SER A 431 23.94 -13.31 -12.50
CA SER A 431 23.23 -12.06 -12.29
C SER A 431 23.01 -11.46 -13.68
N THR A 432 21.76 -11.43 -14.14
CA THR A 432 21.39 -11.03 -15.51
C THR A 432 21.62 -9.52 -15.68
N ARG A 433 22.90 -9.13 -15.75
CA ARG A 433 23.34 -7.87 -16.33
C ARG A 433 23.22 -8.02 -17.84
N GLY A 434 22.05 -7.63 -18.35
CA GLY A 434 21.84 -7.41 -19.79
C GLY A 434 20.81 -8.35 -20.44
N GLY A 435 19.75 -7.74 -20.95
CA GLY A 435 19.05 -8.12 -22.20
C GLY A 435 18.31 -9.46 -22.31
N SER A 436 18.55 -10.44 -21.44
CA SER A 436 17.92 -11.75 -21.54
C SER A 436 16.44 -11.71 -21.14
N VAL A 437 15.61 -12.52 -21.82
CA VAL A 437 14.21 -12.73 -21.45
C VAL A 437 14.17 -13.33 -20.05
N THR A 438 13.40 -12.71 -19.15
CA THR A 438 13.27 -13.15 -17.75
C THR A 438 11.92 -13.81 -17.54
N SER A 439 11.92 -15.10 -17.19
CA SER A 439 10.70 -15.87 -16.96
C SER A 439 9.99 -15.42 -15.69
N PHE A 440 8.65 -15.40 -15.73
CA PHE A 440 7.84 -15.20 -14.53
C PHE A 440 7.88 -16.44 -13.63
N ALA A 441 8.04 -16.24 -12.33
CA ALA A 441 7.93 -17.29 -11.31
C ALA A 441 6.46 -17.69 -11.08
N VAL A 442 5.55 -16.70 -11.15
CA VAL A 442 4.11 -16.87 -11.07
C VAL A 442 3.47 -15.94 -12.09
N CYS A 443 2.44 -16.38 -12.79
CA CYS A 443 1.72 -15.54 -13.74
C CYS A 443 0.23 -15.87 -13.77
N GLY A 444 -0.56 -14.94 -14.29
CA GLY A 444 -1.99 -15.11 -14.54
C GLY A 444 -2.52 -14.03 -15.47
N PHE A 445 -3.85 -13.93 -15.53
CA PHE A 445 -4.56 -12.95 -16.35
C PHE A 445 -5.64 -12.25 -15.51
N VAL A 446 -5.92 -10.99 -15.84
CA VAL A 446 -6.99 -10.19 -15.23
C VAL A 446 -8.37 -10.61 -15.75
N SER A 447 -8.48 -10.84 -17.07
CA SER A 447 -9.63 -11.52 -17.68
C SER A 447 -9.49 -13.03 -17.51
N GLY A 448 -10.62 -13.73 -17.26
CA GLY A 448 -10.67 -15.19 -17.19
C GLY A 448 -9.98 -15.89 -18.38
N PRO A 449 -9.66 -17.20 -18.25
CA PRO A 449 -8.73 -17.87 -19.15
C PRO A 449 -9.20 -17.75 -20.58
N MET A 450 -8.49 -16.93 -21.36
CA MET A 450 -8.64 -16.99 -22.80
C MET A 450 -8.16 -18.38 -23.23
N LEU A 451 -8.94 -19.06 -24.07
CA LEU A 451 -8.51 -20.27 -24.76
C LEU A 451 -7.40 -19.90 -25.76
N THR A 452 -6.24 -19.49 -25.28
CA THR A 452 -5.05 -19.37 -26.13
C THR A 452 -4.39 -20.73 -26.19
N SER A 453 -4.61 -21.39 -27.32
CA SER A 453 -3.62 -22.21 -28.02
C SER A 453 -2.24 -22.22 -27.34
N ASN A 454 -1.92 -23.35 -26.73
CA ASN A 454 -0.57 -23.85 -26.44
C ASN A 454 0.40 -22.85 -25.82
N VAL A 455 0.44 -22.84 -24.48
CA VAL A 455 1.71 -22.64 -23.77
C VAL A 455 2.67 -23.73 -24.25
N LEU A 456 3.73 -23.34 -24.95
CA LEU A 456 4.84 -24.22 -25.31
C LEU A 456 5.48 -24.75 -24.03
N PRO A 457 5.51 -26.08 -23.79
CA PRO A 457 6.35 -26.65 -22.75
C PRO A 457 7.82 -26.50 -23.15
N ARG A 458 8.65 -26.17 -22.16
CA ARG A 458 10.11 -26.24 -22.17
C ARG A 458 10.60 -27.53 -22.86
N PRO A 459 11.71 -27.50 -23.64
CA PRO A 459 12.19 -28.65 -24.38
C PRO A 459 12.80 -29.67 -23.41
N THR A 460 12.01 -30.66 -23.00
CA THR A 460 12.54 -31.92 -22.51
C THR A 460 12.42 -32.93 -23.65
N THR A 461 13.59 -33.25 -24.21
CA THR A 461 13.95 -34.46 -24.96
C THR A 461 12.81 -35.44 -25.28
N ASP A 462 12.56 -35.60 -26.59
CA ASP A 462 12.01 -36.78 -27.27
C ASP A 462 11.00 -37.65 -26.52
N THR A 463 9.71 -37.49 -26.81
CA THR A 463 8.82 -38.65 -26.98
C THR A 463 7.73 -38.36 -28.02
N ARG A 464 7.45 -39.40 -28.81
CA ARG A 464 6.65 -39.47 -30.04
C ARG A 464 5.21 -38.93 -29.94
N SER A 465 4.83 -38.22 -30.99
CA SER A 465 3.53 -38.22 -31.70
C SER A 465 2.32 -38.88 -31.00
N ASN A 466 1.39 -38.05 -30.52
CA ASN A 466 -0.01 -38.46 -30.33
C ASN A 466 -0.89 -37.81 -31.43
N PHE A 467 -0.83 -38.38 -32.63
CA PHE A 467 -1.90 -38.23 -33.62
C PHE A 467 -3.05 -39.14 -33.22
N ILE A 468 -3.96 -38.63 -32.40
CA ILE A 468 -5.28 -39.27 -32.25
C ILE A 468 -6.14 -38.72 -33.40
N PRO A 469 -6.68 -39.57 -34.30
CA PRO A 469 -7.51 -39.12 -35.40
C PRO A 469 -8.79 -38.49 -34.84
N MET A 470 -9.00 -37.21 -35.16
CA MET A 470 -10.18 -36.45 -34.75
C MET A 470 -11.46 -37.11 -35.29
N THR A 471 -12.43 -37.34 -34.40
CA THR A 471 -13.76 -37.84 -34.76
C THR A 471 -14.61 -36.71 -35.39
N PRO A 472 -15.61 -37.04 -36.23
CA PRO A 472 -16.33 -36.06 -37.06
C PRO A 472 -16.99 -34.89 -36.30
N SER A 473 -17.36 -35.05 -35.02
CA SER A 473 -17.98 -33.96 -34.24
C SER A 473 -17.00 -32.84 -33.89
N THR A 474 -15.71 -33.16 -33.70
CA THR A 474 -14.67 -32.17 -33.40
C THR A 474 -14.21 -31.41 -34.65
N ARG A 475 -14.48 -31.96 -35.85
CA ARG A 475 -14.28 -31.26 -37.14
C ARG A 475 -15.33 -30.17 -37.36
N ARG A 476 -16.59 -30.46 -36.99
CA ARG A 476 -17.72 -29.51 -37.10
C ARG A 476 -17.57 -28.28 -36.19
N LEU A 477 -16.96 -28.46 -35.01
CA LEU A 477 -16.74 -27.35 -34.07
C LEU A 477 -15.68 -26.33 -34.56
N ARG A 478 -14.74 -26.77 -35.40
CA ARG A 478 -13.69 -25.92 -35.99
C ARG A 478 -14.12 -25.21 -37.28
N GLU A 479 -15.03 -25.77 -38.06
CA GLU A 479 -15.57 -25.06 -39.25
C GLU A 479 -16.55 -23.94 -38.85
N ASP A 480 -17.37 -24.15 -37.81
CA ASP A 480 -18.30 -23.13 -37.31
C ASP A 480 -17.60 -21.90 -36.69
N THR A 481 -16.31 -22.03 -36.34
CA THR A 481 -15.47 -20.94 -35.83
C THR A 481 -14.64 -20.25 -36.90
N LEU A 482 -14.56 -20.81 -38.12
CA LEU A 482 -13.82 -20.22 -39.25
C LEU A 482 -14.72 -19.39 -40.18
N PHE A 483 -16.02 -19.70 -40.25
CA PHE A 483 -16.98 -18.98 -41.11
C PHE A 483 -17.88 -17.97 -40.38
N LYS A 484 -17.84 -17.95 -39.04
CA LYS A 484 -18.41 -16.85 -38.25
C LYS A 484 -17.30 -15.85 -38.02
N GLY A 485 -17.28 -14.78 -38.84
CA GLY A 485 -16.35 -13.67 -38.66
C GLY A 485 -16.29 -13.24 -37.20
N SER A 486 -15.09 -12.83 -36.76
CA SER A 486 -14.82 -12.32 -35.41
C SER A 486 -16.02 -11.49 -34.92
N PRO A 487 -16.65 -11.82 -33.77
CA PRO A 487 -17.74 -11.01 -33.28
C PRO A 487 -17.20 -9.60 -33.10
N VAL A 488 -17.83 -8.66 -33.81
CA VAL A 488 -17.56 -7.21 -33.85
C VAL A 488 -17.58 -6.55 -32.47
N ASN A 489 -17.94 -7.29 -31.41
CA ASN A 489 -18.05 -6.86 -30.02
C ASN A 489 -17.17 -7.66 -29.04
N THR A 490 -16.00 -8.15 -29.45
CA THR A 490 -14.97 -8.50 -28.45
C THR A 490 -14.21 -7.21 -28.11
N PRO A 491 -14.30 -6.67 -26.88
CA PRO A 491 -13.46 -5.55 -26.51
C PRO A 491 -12.01 -5.98 -26.70
N SER A 492 -11.22 -5.16 -27.42
CA SER A 492 -9.80 -5.38 -27.53
C SER A 492 -9.23 -5.58 -26.12
N THR A 493 -8.75 -6.79 -25.81
CA THR A 493 -8.16 -7.11 -24.50
C THR A 493 -6.86 -6.36 -24.24
N SER A 494 -6.33 -5.66 -25.26
CA SER A 494 -5.21 -4.75 -25.10
C SER A 494 -5.66 -3.40 -24.53
N SER A 495 -5.21 -3.10 -23.31
CA SER A 495 -5.35 -1.78 -22.69
C SER A 495 -3.99 -1.28 -22.22
N THR A 496 -3.73 0.01 -22.40
CA THR A 496 -2.56 0.69 -21.80
C THR A 496 -2.90 1.40 -20.50
N ARG A 497 -4.14 1.28 -20.02
CA ARG A 497 -4.61 1.83 -18.75
C ARG A 497 -4.70 0.70 -17.73
N GLY A 498 -4.11 0.92 -16.57
CA GLY A 498 -4.09 0.00 -15.46
C GLY A 498 -3.12 0.45 -14.38
N SER A 499 -3.22 -0.16 -13.21
CA SER A 499 -2.28 0.08 -12.10
C SER A 499 -2.26 -1.11 -11.15
N ILE A 500 -1.17 -1.25 -10.42
CA ILE A 500 -0.97 -2.23 -9.37
C ILE A 500 -0.83 -1.51 -8.02
N SER A 501 -1.59 -1.94 -7.02
CA SER A 501 -1.42 -1.52 -5.63
C SER A 501 -1.08 -2.72 -4.76
N VAL A 502 -0.07 -2.57 -3.91
CA VAL A 502 0.45 -3.64 -3.03
C VAL A 502 0.39 -3.14 -1.58
N THR A 503 -0.14 -3.97 -0.69
CA THR A 503 -0.19 -3.69 0.75
C THR A 503 0.17 -4.93 1.54
N THR A 504 1.07 -4.79 2.50
CA THR A 504 1.41 -5.85 3.45
C THR A 504 0.23 -6.09 4.39
N THR A 505 -0.23 -7.33 4.49
CA THR A 505 -1.34 -7.71 5.37
C THR A 505 -0.86 -8.34 6.66
N LYS A 506 0.18 -9.17 6.59
CA LYS A 506 0.79 -9.84 7.74
C LYS A 506 2.22 -10.27 7.42
N PHE A 507 3.01 -10.58 8.44
CA PHE A 507 4.29 -11.26 8.25
C PHE A 507 4.14 -12.75 8.50
N SER A 508 4.69 -13.57 7.60
CA SER A 508 4.73 -15.02 7.80
C SER A 508 5.85 -15.40 8.78
N THR A 509 5.71 -16.57 9.42
CA THR A 509 6.75 -17.17 10.29
C THR A 509 8.08 -17.36 9.57
N ASP A 510 8.06 -17.48 8.24
CA ASP A 510 9.25 -17.69 7.40
C ASP A 510 9.96 -16.36 7.06
N GLY A 511 9.58 -15.26 7.69
CA GLY A 511 10.22 -13.95 7.51
C GLY A 511 9.88 -13.23 6.20
N PHE A 512 8.93 -13.74 5.42
CA PHE A 512 8.39 -13.03 4.25
C PHE A 512 7.10 -12.28 4.59
N PRO A 513 6.93 -11.04 4.10
CA PRO A 513 5.64 -10.34 4.18
C PRO A 513 4.62 -11.04 3.28
N ASP A 514 3.44 -11.30 3.81
CA ASP A 514 2.26 -11.64 3.03
C ASP A 514 1.58 -10.35 2.60
N GLU A 515 1.32 -10.24 1.31
CA GLU A 515 0.85 -9.01 0.68
C GLU A 515 -0.46 -9.29 -0.06
N SER A 516 -1.40 -8.35 0.06
CA SER A 516 -2.60 -8.25 -0.78
C SER A 516 -2.29 -7.35 -1.96
N ILE A 517 -2.71 -7.77 -3.17
CA ILE A 517 -2.46 -7.03 -4.40
C ILE A 517 -3.78 -6.71 -5.08
N LEU A 518 -3.96 -5.46 -5.49
CA LEU A 518 -5.04 -5.01 -6.36
C LEU A 518 -4.45 -4.72 -7.74
N ILE A 519 -5.12 -5.23 -8.77
CA ILE A 519 -4.73 -4.99 -10.16
C ILE A 519 -5.94 -4.44 -10.89
N TRP A 520 -5.78 -3.25 -11.45
CA TRP A 520 -6.71 -2.66 -12.39
C TRP A 520 -6.13 -2.75 -13.81
N HIS A 521 -6.92 -3.21 -14.77
CA HIS A 521 -6.56 -3.23 -16.18
C HIS A 521 -7.79 -2.96 -17.05
N GLY A 522 -7.74 -1.88 -17.84
CA GLY A 522 -8.86 -1.47 -18.68
C GLY A 522 -10.13 -1.23 -17.88
N GLY A 523 -11.14 -2.08 -18.05
CA GLY A 523 -12.40 -2.03 -17.30
C GLY A 523 -12.53 -3.09 -16.20
N GLN A 524 -11.47 -3.82 -15.90
CA GLN A 524 -11.49 -4.96 -14.97
C GLN A 524 -10.59 -4.70 -13.77
N ASN A 525 -11.03 -5.22 -12.62
CA ASN A 525 -10.33 -5.13 -11.36
C ASN A 525 -10.26 -6.53 -10.75
N ILE A 526 -9.08 -6.93 -10.27
CA ILE A 526 -8.89 -8.18 -9.53
C ILE A 526 -8.15 -7.92 -8.23
N ARG A 527 -8.38 -8.78 -7.25
CA ARG A 527 -7.71 -8.82 -5.96
C ARG A 527 -7.00 -10.15 -5.78
N ILE A 528 -5.75 -10.12 -5.34
CA ILE A 528 -5.01 -11.28 -4.85
C ILE A 528 -4.89 -11.13 -3.33
N PRO A 529 -5.66 -11.87 -2.52
CA PRO A 529 -5.68 -11.65 -1.07
C PRO A 529 -4.38 -11.97 -0.35
N SER A 530 -3.64 -12.99 -0.83
CA SER A 530 -2.37 -13.42 -0.26
C SER A 530 -1.42 -13.86 -1.37
N LEU A 531 -0.40 -13.04 -1.62
CA LEU A 531 0.64 -13.34 -2.58
C LEU A 531 1.43 -14.59 -2.17
N LEU A 532 1.78 -14.73 -0.89
CA LEU A 532 2.58 -15.88 -0.43
C LEU A 532 1.86 -17.20 -0.65
N SER A 533 0.56 -17.23 -0.34
CA SER A 533 -0.25 -18.43 -0.50
C SER A 533 -0.44 -18.78 -1.98
N LEU A 534 -0.70 -17.78 -2.83
CA LEU A 534 -0.78 -17.96 -4.28
C LEU A 534 0.53 -18.54 -4.84
N TRP A 535 1.67 -17.97 -4.47
CA TRP A 535 2.98 -18.41 -4.95
C TRP A 535 3.31 -19.83 -4.50
N ARG A 536 3.15 -20.15 -3.21
CA ARG A 536 3.39 -21.51 -2.68
C ARG A 536 2.52 -22.57 -3.33
N ASN A 537 1.29 -22.23 -3.68
CA ASN A 537 0.38 -23.14 -4.38
C ASN A 537 0.79 -23.35 -5.85
N SER A 538 1.45 -22.38 -6.47
CA SER A 538 1.96 -22.53 -7.83
C SER A 538 3.21 -23.42 -7.92
N THR A 539 4.02 -23.50 -6.85
CA THR A 539 5.29 -24.25 -6.83
C THR A 539 5.15 -25.72 -6.39
N LYS A 540 4.06 -26.10 -5.70
CA LYS A 540 3.78 -27.49 -5.29
C LYS A 540 2.75 -28.13 -6.24
N PRO A 541 3.07 -29.22 -6.95
CA PRO A 541 2.07 -29.94 -7.76
C PRO A 541 0.98 -30.53 -6.86
N ALA A 542 -0.26 -30.14 -7.11
CA ALA A 542 -1.42 -30.51 -6.29
C ALA A 542 -1.72 -32.02 -6.35
N GLY A 543 -1.83 -32.66 -5.18
CA GLY A 543 -2.50 -33.95 -5.03
C GLY A 543 -4.03 -33.81 -5.11
N PRO A 544 -4.78 -34.91 -5.30
CA PRO A 544 -6.21 -34.92 -5.66
C PRO A 544 -7.17 -34.39 -4.57
N PHE A 545 -6.71 -34.14 -3.34
CA PHE A 545 -7.51 -33.58 -2.27
C PHE A 545 -6.78 -32.38 -1.67
N ASN A 546 -7.04 -31.17 -2.17
CA ASN A 546 -6.55 -29.96 -1.54
C ASN A 546 -7.62 -28.85 -1.67
N PRO A 547 -8.01 -28.15 -0.59
CA PRO A 547 -8.92 -26.98 -0.61
C PRO A 547 -8.28 -25.77 -1.32
N SER A 548 -7.96 -25.96 -2.61
CA SER A 548 -7.21 -25.07 -3.50
C SER A 548 -8.07 -23.98 -4.15
N SER A 549 -9.28 -23.74 -3.65
CA SER A 549 -10.22 -22.73 -4.17
C SER A 549 -10.06 -21.35 -3.55
N GLY A 550 -9.38 -21.21 -2.40
CA GLY A 550 -9.38 -19.96 -1.62
C GLY A 550 -8.37 -18.87 -2.02
N PHE A 551 -7.33 -19.19 -2.80
CA PHE A 551 -6.20 -18.28 -3.02
C PHE A 551 -5.97 -17.89 -4.49
N ARG A 552 -7.04 -17.91 -5.29
CA ARG A 552 -7.02 -17.44 -6.68
C ARG A 552 -7.28 -15.93 -6.74
N PRO A 553 -6.85 -15.24 -7.81
CA PRO A 553 -7.30 -13.88 -8.07
C PRO A 553 -8.84 -13.80 -8.08
N ILE A 554 -9.39 -12.86 -7.32
CA ILE A 554 -10.83 -12.64 -7.15
C ILE A 554 -11.22 -11.41 -7.97
N PRO A 555 -12.14 -11.51 -8.94
CA PRO A 555 -12.61 -10.34 -9.68
C PRO A 555 -13.46 -9.43 -8.80
N ILE A 556 -13.27 -8.12 -8.98
CA ILE A 556 -14.11 -7.08 -8.37
C ILE A 556 -15.08 -6.61 -9.45
N GLU A 557 -16.26 -7.22 -9.46
CA GLU A 557 -17.29 -7.00 -10.48
C GLU A 557 -18.35 -5.96 -10.05
N ASN A 558 -19.25 -5.57 -10.94
CA ASN A 558 -20.40 -4.72 -10.62
C ASN A 558 -20.02 -3.35 -10.01
N LEU A 559 -18.96 -2.73 -10.55
CA LEU A 559 -18.55 -1.38 -10.19
C LEU A 559 -19.34 -0.35 -10.98
N ASN A 560 -19.98 0.59 -10.28
CA ASN A 560 -20.69 1.68 -10.91
C ASN A 560 -19.82 2.94 -10.94
N LEU A 561 -19.20 3.21 -12.08
CA LEU A 561 -18.41 4.42 -12.31
C LEU A 561 -19.25 5.59 -12.86
N LEU A 562 -20.57 5.45 -13.01
CA LEU A 562 -21.45 6.49 -13.58
C LEU A 562 -20.99 7.01 -14.96
N GLY A 563 -20.31 6.17 -15.74
CA GLY A 563 -19.76 6.53 -17.05
C GLY A 563 -18.38 7.19 -17.02
N GLU A 564 -17.80 7.41 -15.83
CA GLU A 564 -16.44 7.94 -15.70
C GLU A 564 -15.36 6.88 -15.95
N ASN A 565 -14.17 7.35 -16.30
CA ASN A 565 -13.02 6.48 -16.39
C ASN A 565 -12.38 6.27 -15.01
N GLN A 566 -12.03 5.03 -14.70
CA GLN A 566 -11.13 4.73 -13.60
C GLN A 566 -9.73 5.29 -13.90
N THR A 567 -9.10 5.88 -12.89
CA THR A 567 -7.76 6.48 -12.95
C THR A 567 -6.79 5.82 -11.97
N GLY A 568 -7.29 5.15 -10.92
CA GLY A 568 -6.45 4.43 -9.96
C GLY A 568 -7.22 3.44 -9.10
N ILE A 569 -6.48 2.59 -8.40
CA ILE A 569 -6.97 1.65 -7.39
C ILE A 569 -5.93 1.53 -6.26
N THR A 570 -6.36 1.51 -5.01
CA THR A 570 -5.47 1.35 -3.85
C THR A 570 -6.19 0.73 -2.66
N HIS A 571 -5.46 0.10 -1.74
CA HIS A 571 -6.00 -0.42 -0.49
C HIS A 571 -6.21 0.72 0.53
N LEU A 572 -7.31 0.68 1.26
CA LEU A 572 -7.56 1.51 2.45
C LEU A 572 -7.09 0.77 3.70
N ILE A 573 -6.00 1.26 4.29
CA ILE A 573 -5.41 0.69 5.50
C ILE A 573 -6.29 1.07 6.69
N HIS A 574 -6.83 0.06 7.37
CA HIS A 574 -7.44 0.19 8.68
C HIS A 574 -6.53 -0.60 9.63
N ASN A 575 -6.06 0.00 10.72
CA ASN A 575 -5.57 -0.81 11.83
C ASN A 575 -6.80 -1.30 12.58
N PRO A 576 -7.10 -2.60 12.58
CA PRO A 576 -8.21 -3.08 13.34
C PRO A 576 -7.79 -3.07 14.81
N ILE A 577 -8.44 -2.23 15.62
CA ILE A 577 -8.43 -2.39 17.08
C ILE A 577 -9.05 -3.76 17.45
N THR A 578 -9.81 -4.34 16.53
CA THR A 578 -10.39 -5.69 16.60
C THR A 578 -9.40 -6.77 16.13
N THR A 579 -9.19 -7.79 16.95
CA THR A 579 -8.30 -8.94 16.74
C THR A 579 -8.67 -9.87 15.57
N GLU A 580 -9.63 -9.50 14.72
CA GLU A 580 -10.04 -10.31 13.58
C GLU A 580 -9.38 -9.80 12.30
N PRO A 581 -8.82 -10.69 11.45
CA PRO A 581 -8.24 -10.31 10.17
C PRO A 581 -9.35 -9.85 9.22
N SER A 582 -9.65 -8.55 9.25
CA SER A 582 -10.56 -7.92 8.30
C SER A 582 -9.86 -7.74 6.95
N ILE A 583 -10.61 -7.98 5.89
CA ILE A 583 -10.14 -7.78 4.53
C ILE A 583 -10.05 -6.26 4.29
N PRO A 584 -8.88 -5.71 3.89
CA PRO A 584 -8.77 -4.26 3.67
C PRO A 584 -9.77 -3.75 2.64
N ASP A 585 -10.39 -2.61 2.94
CA ASP A 585 -11.24 -1.86 2.03
C ASP A 585 -10.47 -1.43 0.78
N VAL A 586 -11.20 -1.18 -0.31
CA VAL A 586 -10.62 -0.79 -1.61
C VAL A 586 -11.07 0.61 -1.97
N LEU A 587 -10.13 1.51 -2.26
CA LEU A 587 -10.38 2.83 -2.84
C LEU A 587 -10.14 2.80 -4.34
N ILE A 588 -11.17 3.12 -5.11
CA ILE A 588 -11.11 3.32 -6.55
C ILE A 588 -11.18 4.83 -6.81
N THR A 589 -10.25 5.31 -7.63
CA THR A 589 -10.24 6.70 -8.10
C THR A 589 -10.80 6.74 -9.52
N ALA A 590 -11.78 7.61 -9.74
CA ALA A 590 -12.27 7.96 -11.07
C ALA A 590 -11.98 9.44 -11.36
N GLU A 591 -12.56 10.01 -12.42
CA GLU A 591 -12.22 11.37 -12.84
C GLU A 591 -12.78 12.44 -11.90
N HIS A 592 -14.00 12.30 -11.39
CA HIS A 592 -14.63 13.26 -10.48
C HIS A 592 -15.28 12.61 -9.25
N GLN A 593 -14.91 11.37 -8.93
CA GLN A 593 -15.41 10.68 -7.75
C GLN A 593 -14.36 9.75 -7.14
N LEU A 594 -14.46 9.58 -5.83
CA LEU A 594 -13.76 8.56 -5.07
C LEU A 594 -14.77 7.49 -4.65
N ILE A 595 -14.45 6.23 -4.92
CA ILE A 595 -15.34 5.11 -4.63
C ILE A 595 -14.66 4.21 -3.61
N ILE A 596 -15.28 4.03 -2.45
CA ILE A 596 -14.82 3.08 -1.43
C ILE A 596 -15.68 1.82 -1.52
N LEU A 597 -15.01 0.67 -1.60
CA LEU A 597 -15.63 -0.63 -1.49
C LEU A 597 -15.36 -1.17 -0.09
N THR A 598 -16.42 -1.31 0.69
CA THR A 598 -16.38 -1.83 2.06
C THR A 598 -17.15 -3.13 2.10
N GLU A 599 -16.62 -4.14 2.79
CA GLU A 599 -17.34 -5.40 2.95
C GLU A 599 -18.50 -5.23 3.94
N LYS A 600 -19.57 -6.02 3.76
CA LYS A 600 -20.65 -6.02 4.74
C LYS A 600 -20.07 -6.65 6.02
N PRO A 601 -20.15 -5.98 7.20
CA PRO A 601 -19.78 -6.64 8.43
C PRO A 601 -20.60 -7.94 8.51
N PRO A 602 -19.99 -9.07 8.93
CA PRO A 602 -20.77 -10.28 9.14
C PRO A 602 -21.91 -9.89 10.07
N GLU A 603 -23.16 -10.09 9.65
CA GLU A 603 -24.31 -9.77 10.50
C GLU A 603 -24.02 -10.40 11.85
N ALA A 604 -23.80 -9.56 12.87
CA ALA A 604 -23.82 -9.99 14.25
C ALA A 604 -25.17 -10.68 14.37
N GLY A 605 -25.11 -12.01 14.39
CA GLY A 605 -26.26 -12.83 14.07
C GLY A 605 -27.41 -12.29 14.87
N ARG A 606 -28.55 -12.10 14.20
CA ARG A 606 -29.84 -12.25 14.86
C ARG A 606 -29.63 -13.32 15.92
N VAL A 607 -29.70 -12.91 17.17
CA VAL A 607 -30.15 -13.81 18.21
C VAL A 607 -31.60 -14.07 17.81
N GLU A 608 -31.78 -14.93 16.80
CA GLU A 608 -32.85 -15.90 16.93
C GLU A 608 -32.58 -16.49 18.31
N PRO A 609 -33.57 -16.47 19.22
CA PRO A 609 -33.40 -17.15 20.47
C PRO A 609 -32.97 -18.55 20.06
N LYS A 610 -31.72 -18.92 20.39
CA LYS A 610 -31.40 -20.31 20.64
C LYS A 610 -32.36 -20.65 21.76
N SER A 611 -33.52 -21.16 21.36
CA SER A 611 -34.16 -22.22 22.08
C SER A 611 -33.02 -23.15 22.45
N THR A 612 -32.67 -23.08 23.72
CA THR A 612 -32.18 -24.20 24.49
C THR A 612 -32.63 -25.48 23.79
N ILE A 613 -31.63 -26.17 23.22
CA ILE A 613 -31.59 -27.59 22.83
C ILE A 613 -31.73 -27.92 21.32
N GLN A 614 -30.68 -28.60 20.84
CA GLN A 614 -30.56 -29.55 19.71
C GLN A 614 -30.25 -29.02 18.29
N LYS A 615 -28.95 -29.00 17.93
CA LYS A 615 -28.34 -29.81 16.84
C LYS A 615 -26.90 -29.36 16.52
N GLY A 616 -25.98 -29.65 17.45
CA GLY A 616 -24.53 -29.68 17.22
C GLY A 616 -23.93 -31.07 17.46
N THR A 617 -24.76 -32.11 17.56
CA THR A 617 -24.38 -33.42 18.09
C THR A 617 -23.94 -34.43 17.02
N ASN A 618 -24.43 -34.36 15.78
CA ASN A 618 -24.32 -35.52 14.88
C ASN A 618 -22.95 -35.75 14.22
N ALA A 619 -22.09 -34.74 14.04
CA ALA A 619 -20.78 -34.94 13.39
C ALA A 619 -19.66 -35.40 14.34
N LEU A 620 -19.75 -35.05 15.63
CA LEU A 620 -18.83 -35.54 16.66
C LEU A 620 -19.13 -37.01 17.03
N ILE A 621 -20.41 -37.40 17.00
CA ILE A 621 -20.86 -38.75 17.34
C ILE A 621 -20.40 -39.82 16.33
N GLU A 622 -20.30 -39.53 15.03
CA GLU A 622 -19.82 -40.52 14.03
C GLU A 622 -18.30 -40.76 14.10
N GLY A 623 -17.51 -39.71 14.41
CA GLY A 623 -16.08 -39.84 14.69
C GLY A 623 -15.80 -40.67 15.95
N ASP A 624 -16.55 -40.39 17.03
CA ASP A 624 -16.43 -41.10 18.30
C ASP A 624 -16.91 -42.57 18.19
N GLN A 625 -17.91 -42.87 17.35
CA GLN A 625 -18.33 -44.26 17.06
C GLN A 625 -17.30 -45.06 16.25
N PHE A 626 -16.50 -44.40 15.42
CA PHE A 626 -15.45 -45.09 14.66
C PHE A 626 -14.19 -45.34 15.50
N MET A 627 -13.82 -44.39 16.38
CA MET A 627 -12.76 -44.58 17.38
C MET A 627 -13.12 -45.65 18.43
N LEU A 628 -14.41 -45.78 18.80
CA LEU A 628 -14.93 -46.88 19.61
C LEU A 628 -14.72 -48.26 18.96
N ARG A 629 -14.89 -48.38 17.63
CA ARG A 629 -14.68 -49.64 16.88
C ARG A 629 -13.21 -50.05 16.74
N ARG A 630 -12.28 -49.12 16.91
CA ARG A 630 -10.83 -49.35 16.86
C ARG A 630 -10.16 -49.45 18.23
N GLY A 631 -10.89 -49.18 19.32
CA GLY A 631 -10.36 -49.22 20.69
C GLY A 631 -9.50 -48.01 21.06
N GLU A 632 -9.62 -46.92 20.30
CA GLU A 632 -8.78 -45.72 20.41
C GLU A 632 -9.56 -44.51 20.99
N LEU A 633 -10.76 -44.75 21.54
CA LEU A 633 -11.62 -43.71 22.09
C LEU A 633 -11.13 -43.26 23.47
N ASP A 634 -11.01 -41.95 23.68
CA ASP A 634 -10.71 -41.33 24.96
C ASP A 634 -11.95 -41.27 25.88
N LEU A 635 -11.74 -40.99 27.17
CA LEU A 635 -12.84 -40.92 28.15
C LEU A 635 -13.85 -39.82 27.79
N ASP A 636 -13.39 -38.74 27.15
CA ASP A 636 -14.20 -37.60 26.75
C ASP A 636 -15.07 -37.90 25.51
N GLY A 637 -14.60 -38.76 24.58
CA GLY A 637 -15.40 -39.25 23.45
C GLY A 637 -16.47 -40.27 23.87
N MET A 638 -16.25 -41.01 24.95
CA MET A 638 -17.20 -42.00 25.45
C MET A 638 -18.46 -41.35 26.06
N ASP A 639 -18.29 -40.25 26.78
CA ASP A 639 -19.40 -39.47 27.35
C ASP A 639 -20.27 -38.80 26.25
N ARG A 640 -19.64 -38.38 25.15
CA ARG A 640 -20.31 -37.81 23.97
C ARG A 640 -21.18 -38.83 23.21
N VAL A 641 -20.72 -40.07 23.05
CA VAL A 641 -21.49 -41.14 22.37
C VAL A 641 -22.71 -41.56 23.18
N LEU A 642 -22.57 -41.70 24.51
CA LEU A 642 -23.66 -42.04 25.41
C LEU A 642 -24.73 -40.96 25.44
N SER A 643 -24.32 -39.69 25.43
CA SER A 643 -25.21 -38.54 25.33
C SER A 643 -25.99 -38.50 24.00
N GLY A 644 -25.38 -38.99 22.91
CA GLY A 644 -25.98 -39.04 21.56
C GLY A 644 -27.11 -40.07 21.38
N MET A 645 -27.03 -41.22 22.06
CA MET A 645 -28.02 -42.30 21.92
C MET A 645 -29.41 -41.95 22.48
N ALA A 646 -29.50 -40.94 23.34
CA ALA A 646 -30.78 -40.48 23.88
C ALA A 646 -31.62 -39.63 22.88
N GLY A 647 -31.09 -39.29 21.69
CA GLY A 647 -31.56 -38.13 20.89
C GLY A 647 -31.98 -38.30 19.41
N GLY A 648 -32.36 -39.50 18.94
CA GLY A 648 -33.38 -39.71 17.89
C GLY A 648 -33.08 -39.51 16.37
N ARG A 649 -33.56 -40.45 15.54
CA ARG A 649 -34.70 -40.28 14.60
C ARG A 649 -35.08 -41.60 13.90
N ARG A 650 -36.38 -41.78 13.68
CA ARG A 650 -37.10 -42.81 12.86
C ARG A 650 -37.48 -42.16 11.50
N PRO A 651 -37.85 -42.90 10.41
CA PRO A 651 -39.04 -43.79 10.36
C PRO A 651 -38.90 -45.10 9.54
N ILE A 652 -39.40 -46.21 10.08
CA ILE A 652 -40.63 -46.95 9.70
C ILE A 652 -40.44 -47.90 8.51
N ASP A 653 -40.41 -49.20 8.82
CA ASP A 653 -41.21 -50.25 8.18
C ASP A 653 -41.52 -51.27 9.31
N ALA A 654 -42.74 -51.29 9.85
CA ALA A 654 -43.91 -51.97 9.34
C ALA A 654 -43.85 -53.51 9.54
N PHE A 655 -44.76 -53.96 10.41
CA PHE A 655 -45.32 -55.31 10.56
C PHE A 655 -44.72 -56.34 11.54
N ARG A 656 -45.66 -56.81 12.36
CA ARG A 656 -45.78 -58.09 13.10
C ARG A 656 -45.02 -58.27 14.41
N SER A 657 -45.78 -58.05 15.48
CA SER A 657 -45.72 -58.80 16.75
C SER A 657 -46.47 -60.16 16.61
N PRO A 658 -46.56 -61.01 17.67
CA PRO A 658 -45.45 -61.73 18.32
C PRO A 658 -45.79 -63.22 18.55
N GLN A 659 -44.81 -64.13 18.62
CA GLN A 659 -44.94 -65.42 19.33
C GLN A 659 -43.61 -65.79 19.98
N LYS A 660 -43.47 -65.71 21.31
CA LYS A 660 -43.80 -66.71 22.37
C LYS A 660 -42.83 -67.91 22.43
N LYS A 661 -42.10 -67.94 23.55
CA LYS A 661 -41.60 -69.08 24.36
C LYS A 661 -40.35 -69.87 23.95
N GLY A 662 -39.52 -70.11 24.98
CA GLY A 662 -38.50 -71.17 25.12
C GLY A 662 -37.16 -70.58 25.55
N ILE A 663 -36.88 -70.32 26.83
CA ILE A 663 -36.40 -71.26 27.88
C ILE A 663 -35.15 -72.05 27.45
N PHE A 664 -34.03 -71.67 28.07
CA PHE A 664 -32.82 -72.43 28.47
C PHE A 664 -32.39 -73.65 27.64
N SER A 665 -31.17 -73.58 27.12
CA SER A 665 -30.03 -74.27 27.76
C SER A 665 -28.71 -73.59 27.42
#